data_AF-A0A2N6FWY3-F1
#
_entry.id   AF-A0A2N6FWY3-F1
#
_cell.length_a   1.000
_cell.length_b   1.000
_cell.length_c   1.000
_cell.angle_alpha   90.00
_cell.angle_beta   90.00
_cell.angle_gamma   90.00
#
_symmetry.space_group_name_H-M   'P 1'
#
loop_
_entity.id
_entity.type
_entity.pdbx_description
1 polymer ?
#
loop_
_entity_poly.entity_id
_entity_poly.type
_entity_poly.pdbx_seq_one_letter_code
_entity_poly.pdbx_strand_id
1 'polypeptide(L)'
;MSSSVLQLSCPHCGLSKQVPTDKIPAGIKRVKCPKCKQAFALPAQSEPASQPQPAVPPSAALQQRAPLPTDKPPSTTAASVQAEPQPVSKQRLITITCPHCKVSRSVNRDKIPARPVTLQCHQCQQRFDFDIRTTAPQPSALPAQTTNPEMLPPTPPTQPTPAEKPASAQPEAPAETARTHLSDIPELFSRSFAVFKRRILTLIGINLLAMVLTFAAYFLLGAAIDALQNMFGQNPVVLTLASAVSIGLSLLMLTALGGAITMAIVDEDLGVRPALGLGIQRFASFLWVFVLLGFIISGGYLAFFIPGVVFTVWFIFAQFILAEEDLRGMEALLKSRSYVEGHFWGILGRLAVIAVASGLLTSIPLLGILFALFAGPFTLIYYHEVYCDLVAIKQQVSYTSSRKEKSKWLLAGASGYLIVLLGGILLLGPALLQGLATFGAHDLNPFEQETSAPGEGWLSSDAYLDLPKTQYVTHEPITVNVVAPANLPADAWVGIVPSYVPHGDEVRNDQHNLSYQYLNGEILTSMQFYAPAVPGDYDLRLNDSDNNGRELTSTTFTVVLPYDDNSPAATSAQLILARTSFVPGAKVVVIFTAPEDLQTDAWVGIVPTQIAHGDEALNDQYDLSYQYLNGQTTGTLTFTAPNSSGQYDLRMHDTDSSGREIASVTFTVGASSPQQSLGADGPEHLSIDRSYFQAGDTIPLYFSGITSPANQDWISIYRVGDDNRNYGQYFYLQGQSSGTLKFTAPEQPGEYEFRMFLNWPDGDYQDVARSAMFSIGSEPPEPRSFTPENSSVENKLYPSTVLVPRTGENPEQLMVYIYAINYLGAVKFNGSELYPIKGEQDMNYNYSGTIDLVPGSNRFDVNYKALPDSWMNKLELKVYRHDWESGDEEVFAEWRLDDEGGLAQYEIIFGN
;
A
#
# COMPACT_ATOMS: atom_id res chain seq x y z
N MET A 1 7.40 -8.44 67.83
CA MET A 1 6.82 -9.80 67.91
C MET A 1 7.79 -10.77 67.27
N SER A 2 8.07 -11.92 67.88
CA SER A 2 8.96 -12.92 67.28
C SER A 2 8.18 -13.78 66.28
N SER A 3 8.56 -13.78 65.01
CA SER A 3 7.98 -14.71 64.03
C SER A 3 8.25 -16.15 64.45
N SER A 4 7.20 -16.95 64.58
CA SER A 4 7.33 -18.39 64.79
C SER A 4 8.00 -19.05 63.58
N VAL A 5 8.93 -19.98 63.83
CA VAL A 5 9.72 -20.65 62.79
C VAL A 5 9.34 -22.12 62.75
N LEU A 6 8.86 -22.59 61.59
CA LEU A 6 8.47 -23.98 61.37
C LEU A 6 9.65 -24.76 60.77
N GLN A 7 10.04 -25.87 61.39
CA GLN A 7 11.07 -26.75 60.86
C GLN A 7 10.44 -27.83 59.95
N LEU A 8 10.78 -27.79 58.67
CA LEU A 8 10.26 -28.69 57.65
C LEU A 8 11.31 -29.72 57.26
N SER A 9 11.05 -31.00 57.55
CA SER A 9 11.91 -32.13 57.20
C SER A 9 11.29 -32.98 56.10
N CYS A 10 12.01 -33.18 55.00
CA CYS A 10 11.54 -33.97 53.86
C CYS A 10 11.72 -35.49 54.12
N PRO A 11 10.63 -36.29 54.21
CA PRO A 11 10.72 -37.72 54.52
C PRO A 11 11.45 -38.52 53.44
N HIS A 12 11.46 -38.06 52.18
CA HIS A 12 12.09 -38.77 51.06
C HIS A 12 13.61 -38.58 50.91
N CYS A 13 14.25 -37.67 51.66
CA CYS A 13 15.70 -37.42 51.50
C CYS A 13 16.43 -36.79 52.70
N GLY A 14 15.78 -36.71 53.87
CA GLY A 14 16.36 -36.20 55.12
C GLY A 14 16.65 -34.70 55.17
N LEU A 15 16.40 -33.94 54.09
CA LEU A 15 16.63 -32.49 54.08
C LEU A 15 15.68 -31.80 55.07
N SER A 16 16.24 -31.23 56.15
CA SER A 16 15.52 -30.35 57.07
C SER A 16 15.85 -28.88 56.80
N LYS A 17 14.85 -28.00 56.84
CA LYS A 17 15.02 -26.56 56.71
C LYS A 17 14.01 -25.81 57.58
N GLN A 18 14.49 -24.82 58.35
CA GLN A 18 13.65 -23.89 59.08
C GLN A 18 13.09 -22.80 58.15
N VAL A 19 11.81 -22.47 58.30
CA VAL A 19 11.08 -21.49 57.49
C VAL A 19 10.22 -20.60 58.42
N PRO A 20 10.37 -19.27 58.39
CA PRO A 20 9.48 -18.36 59.11
C PRO A 20 8.03 -18.52 58.64
N THR A 21 7.09 -18.65 59.58
CA THR A 21 5.70 -19.04 59.27
C THR A 21 4.98 -17.98 58.44
N ASP A 22 5.37 -16.70 58.57
CA ASP A 22 4.93 -15.57 57.76
C ASP A 22 5.24 -15.71 56.26
N LYS A 23 6.17 -16.58 55.88
CA LYS A 23 6.58 -16.82 54.48
C LYS A 23 5.94 -18.06 53.86
N ILE A 24 4.93 -18.64 54.51
CA ILE A 24 4.14 -19.75 53.98
C ILE A 24 2.75 -19.21 53.58
N PRO A 25 2.42 -19.13 52.28
CA PRO A 25 1.10 -18.70 51.84
C PRO A 25 -0.03 -19.57 52.42
N ALA A 26 -1.09 -18.92 52.89
CA ALA A 26 -2.25 -19.59 53.47
C ALA A 26 -2.87 -20.60 52.49
N GLY A 27 -3.34 -21.74 53.01
CA GLY A 27 -3.99 -22.79 52.24
C GLY A 27 -3.07 -23.80 51.54
N ILE A 28 -1.74 -23.61 51.53
CA ILE A 28 -0.82 -24.63 50.98
C ILE A 28 -0.79 -25.87 51.87
N LYS A 29 -1.27 -27.01 51.36
CA LYS A 29 -1.29 -28.31 52.08
C LYS A 29 -0.11 -29.24 51.76
N ARG A 30 0.65 -28.98 50.68
CA ARG A 30 1.80 -29.81 50.24
C ARG A 30 2.94 -28.94 49.70
N VAL A 31 4.19 -29.38 49.90
CA VAL A 31 5.42 -28.71 49.45
C VAL A 31 6.35 -29.66 48.70
N LYS A 32 7.04 -29.16 47.67
CA LYS A 32 8.07 -29.92 46.92
C LYS A 32 9.45 -29.72 47.54
N CYS A 33 10.18 -30.81 47.77
CA CYS A 33 11.54 -30.74 48.26
C CYS A 33 12.52 -30.21 47.19
N PRO A 34 13.37 -29.20 47.48
CA PRO A 34 14.31 -28.68 46.48
C PRO A 34 15.38 -29.70 46.07
N LYS A 35 15.74 -30.65 46.95
CA LYS A 35 16.77 -31.68 46.70
C LYS A 35 16.25 -32.85 45.86
N CYS A 36 15.15 -33.51 46.25
CA CYS A 36 14.64 -34.71 45.56
C CYS A 36 13.36 -34.50 44.73
N LYS A 37 12.83 -33.27 44.65
CA LYS A 37 11.62 -32.84 43.91
C LYS A 37 10.27 -33.50 44.30
N GLN A 38 10.29 -34.57 45.09
CA GLN A 38 9.13 -35.22 45.72
C GLN A 38 8.27 -34.22 46.52
N ALA A 39 6.95 -34.45 46.56
CA ALA A 39 5.96 -33.56 47.16
C ALA A 39 5.29 -34.16 48.41
N PHE A 40 5.62 -33.64 49.60
CA PHE A 40 5.10 -34.12 50.89
C PHE A 40 4.11 -33.14 51.52
N ALA A 41 3.32 -33.60 52.49
CA ALA A 41 2.34 -32.75 53.19
C ALA A 41 3.00 -31.83 54.22
N LEU A 42 2.41 -30.66 54.45
CA LEU A 42 2.72 -29.83 55.61
C LEU A 42 2.00 -30.39 56.85
N PRO A 43 2.63 -30.39 58.05
CA PRO A 43 1.91 -30.68 59.29
C PRO A 43 0.84 -29.61 59.51
N ALA A 44 -0.37 -30.02 59.89
CA ALA A 44 -1.51 -29.12 60.03
C ALA A 44 -1.29 -28.11 61.16
N GLN A 45 -1.65 -26.84 60.91
CA GLN A 45 -1.75 -25.82 61.94
C GLN A 45 -3.14 -25.90 62.57
N SER A 46 -3.21 -25.84 63.90
CA SER A 46 -4.45 -25.92 64.67
C SER A 46 -5.14 -24.55 64.75
N GLU A 47 -6.37 -24.47 64.22
CA GLU A 47 -7.21 -23.26 64.29
C GLU A 47 -7.85 -23.09 65.68
N PRO A 48 -7.91 -21.85 66.23
CA PRO A 48 -8.81 -21.48 67.32
C PRO A 48 -10.27 -21.36 66.84
N ALA A 49 -11.24 -21.59 67.73
CA ALA A 49 -12.66 -21.72 67.39
C ALA A 49 -13.45 -20.39 67.25
N SER A 50 -14.61 -20.48 66.59
CA SER A 50 -15.49 -19.37 66.16
C SER A 50 -16.67 -19.09 67.11
N GLN A 51 -17.21 -17.84 67.09
CA GLN A 51 -18.63 -17.40 67.26
C GLN A 51 -18.71 -15.92 67.74
N PRO A 52 -19.87 -15.21 67.68
CA PRO A 52 -20.92 -15.18 66.64
C PRO A 52 -21.33 -13.72 66.22
N GLN A 53 -22.28 -13.57 65.26
CA GLN A 53 -22.91 -12.28 64.87
C GLN A 53 -24.19 -11.95 65.67
N PRO A 54 -24.63 -10.67 65.66
CA PRO A 54 -25.98 -10.35 65.15
C PRO A 54 -26.07 -9.01 64.36
N ALA A 55 -27.28 -8.62 63.93
CA ALA A 55 -27.67 -7.34 63.27
C ALA A 55 -29.19 -7.08 63.58
N VAL A 56 -30.02 -6.16 63.04
CA VAL A 56 -30.08 -5.15 61.93
C VAL A 56 -31.41 -4.31 62.17
N PRO A 57 -31.91 -3.29 61.41
CA PRO A 57 -31.36 -2.44 60.35
C PRO A 57 -31.09 -0.91 60.65
N PRO A 58 -31.97 0.13 60.46
CA PRO A 58 -31.54 1.36 59.75
C PRO A 58 -31.97 2.75 60.30
N SER A 59 -31.42 3.83 59.72
CA SER A 59 -32.11 5.14 59.54
C SER A 59 -31.45 5.98 58.43
N ALA A 60 -32.17 7.00 57.94
CA ALA A 60 -32.01 7.54 56.60
C ALA A 60 -31.37 8.95 56.50
N ALA A 61 -31.11 9.32 55.22
CA ALA A 61 -31.31 10.67 54.65
C ALA A 61 -30.22 11.76 54.76
N LEU A 62 -29.64 12.03 53.57
CA LEU A 62 -29.57 13.35 52.88
C LEU A 62 -28.52 14.42 53.27
N GLN A 63 -27.82 14.89 52.21
CA GLN A 63 -27.51 16.30 51.89
C GLN A 63 -26.47 17.07 52.73
N GLN A 64 -25.75 18.09 52.24
CA GLN A 64 -25.24 18.47 50.89
C GLN A 64 -24.39 19.77 51.04
N ARG A 65 -23.32 19.93 50.24
CA ARG A 65 -22.74 21.19 49.64
C ARG A 65 -21.22 21.39 49.75
N ALA A 66 -20.71 22.12 48.76
CA ALA A 66 -19.34 22.63 48.56
C ALA A 66 -19.40 24.20 48.61
N PRO A 67 -18.53 25.05 48.01
CA PRO A 67 -17.23 24.83 47.32
C PRO A 67 -16.10 25.89 47.55
N LEU A 68 -14.82 25.48 47.37
CA LEU A 68 -13.64 26.29 46.88
C LEU A 68 -13.28 27.65 47.59
N PRO A 69 -12.24 28.44 47.16
CA PRO A 69 -11.03 28.20 46.32
C PRO A 69 -9.68 28.63 46.99
N THR A 70 -8.54 28.46 46.27
CA THR A 70 -7.23 29.23 46.38
C THR A 70 -6.43 29.15 47.72
N ASP A 71 -5.09 29.27 47.80
CA ASP A 71 -4.06 29.88 46.92
C ASP A 71 -2.63 29.23 47.03
N LYS A 72 -1.61 29.80 46.36
CA LYS A 72 -0.15 29.40 46.30
C LYS A 72 0.76 30.49 46.97
N PRO A 73 2.12 30.47 47.01
CA PRO A 73 3.20 29.43 46.95
C PRO A 73 4.15 29.56 48.21
N PRO A 74 5.52 29.51 48.21
CA PRO A 74 6.56 28.72 47.50
C PRO A 74 7.62 28.01 48.45
N SER A 75 8.63 27.31 47.87
CA SER A 75 10.00 27.02 48.44
C SER A 75 10.14 26.03 49.63
N THR A 76 11.25 25.30 49.94
CA THR A 76 12.50 24.89 49.23
C THR A 76 13.21 23.73 50.00
N THR A 77 14.05 22.92 49.32
CA THR A 77 15.08 21.97 49.88
C THR A 77 14.59 20.78 50.74
N ALA A 78 15.29 19.65 50.91
CA ALA A 78 16.57 19.13 50.36
C ALA A 78 16.50 17.59 50.14
N ALA A 79 17.56 16.98 49.60
CA ALA A 79 17.59 15.57 49.17
C ALA A 79 18.04 14.56 50.25
N SER A 80 17.74 13.28 50.03
CA SER A 80 18.48 12.14 50.58
C SER A 80 18.56 10.98 49.57
N VAL A 81 19.64 10.21 49.61
CA VAL A 81 20.01 9.24 48.56
C VAL A 81 19.38 7.86 48.82
N GLN A 82 18.84 7.23 47.77
CA GLN A 82 18.44 5.81 47.80
C GLN A 82 19.49 4.91 47.15
N ALA A 83 19.66 3.70 47.69
CA ALA A 83 20.77 2.81 47.38
C ALA A 83 20.57 1.97 46.11
N GLU A 84 21.66 1.80 45.37
CA GLU A 84 21.77 0.99 44.16
C GLU A 84 21.91 -0.52 44.48
N PRO A 85 21.10 -1.41 43.87
CA PRO A 85 21.29 -2.86 43.97
C PRO A 85 22.36 -3.35 42.97
N GLN A 86 23.46 -3.91 43.47
CA GLN A 86 24.61 -4.31 42.67
C GLN A 86 24.35 -5.48 41.66
N PRO A 87 25.15 -5.56 40.57
CA PRO A 87 24.89 -6.46 39.45
C PRO A 87 25.17 -7.94 39.72
N VAL A 88 24.38 -8.81 39.08
CA VAL A 88 24.63 -10.26 39.02
C VAL A 88 25.73 -10.55 37.99
N SER A 89 26.71 -11.39 38.35
CA SER A 89 27.99 -11.51 37.65
C SER A 89 27.94 -12.28 36.31
N LYS A 90 28.63 -11.73 35.30
CA LYS A 90 28.96 -12.42 34.05
C LYS A 90 30.13 -13.38 34.29
N GLN A 91 29.94 -14.70 34.14
CA GLN A 91 30.98 -15.71 33.82
C GLN A 91 30.40 -17.13 33.75
N ARG A 92 29.99 -17.62 32.55
CA ARG A 92 29.68 -19.05 32.29
C ARG A 92 30.07 -19.57 30.90
N LEU A 93 30.71 -18.78 30.05
CA LEU A 93 31.24 -19.24 28.76
C LEU A 93 32.70 -19.69 28.91
N ILE A 94 33.06 -20.79 28.25
CA ILE A 94 34.43 -21.32 28.16
C ILE A 94 34.74 -21.52 26.68
N THR A 95 35.85 -20.94 26.22
CA THR A 95 36.32 -21.08 24.85
C THR A 95 37.14 -22.36 24.71
N ILE A 96 36.72 -23.25 23.81
CA ILE A 96 37.43 -24.49 23.47
C ILE A 96 38.14 -24.27 22.14
N THR A 97 39.47 -24.30 22.14
CA THR A 97 40.32 -24.12 20.95
C THR A 97 40.86 -25.46 20.47
N CYS A 98 40.70 -25.77 19.18
CA CYS A 98 41.28 -26.97 18.60
C CYS A 98 42.82 -26.84 18.49
N PRO A 99 43.61 -27.78 19.03
CA PRO A 99 45.07 -27.69 18.97
C PRO A 99 45.62 -27.74 17.54
N HIS A 100 44.93 -28.44 16.62
CA HIS A 100 45.38 -28.70 15.25
C HIS A 100 45.13 -27.52 14.29
N CYS A 101 43.94 -26.90 14.32
CA CYS A 101 43.54 -25.87 13.35
C CYS A 101 43.24 -24.49 13.98
N LYS A 102 43.45 -24.33 15.30
CA LYS A 102 43.25 -23.10 16.10
C LYS A 102 41.83 -22.50 16.12
N VAL A 103 40.88 -23.07 15.36
CA VAL A 103 39.45 -22.74 15.47
C VAL A 103 38.98 -22.88 16.91
N SER A 104 38.26 -21.86 17.38
CA SER A 104 37.79 -21.73 18.76
C SER A 104 36.26 -21.65 18.81
N ARG A 105 35.61 -22.33 19.76
CA ARG A 105 34.16 -22.29 19.97
C ARG A 105 33.86 -22.00 21.44
N SER A 106 33.07 -20.96 21.72
CA SER A 106 32.59 -20.64 23.07
C SER A 106 31.41 -21.53 23.44
N VAL A 107 31.50 -22.24 24.57
CA VAL A 107 30.48 -23.18 25.06
C VAL A 107 30.09 -22.82 26.49
N ASN A 108 28.80 -22.91 26.83
CA ASN A 108 28.35 -22.72 28.20
C ASN A 108 28.88 -23.86 29.10
N ARG A 109 29.57 -23.50 30.19
CA ARG A 109 30.11 -24.40 31.22
C ARG A 109 29.10 -25.44 31.71
N ASP A 110 27.82 -25.08 31.82
CA ASP A 110 26.76 -25.98 32.28
C ASP A 110 26.44 -27.13 31.30
N LYS A 111 26.89 -27.04 30.04
CA LYS A 111 26.76 -28.09 29.01
C LYS A 111 27.98 -29.02 28.93
N ILE A 112 29.07 -28.75 29.66
CA ILE A 112 30.33 -29.52 29.57
C ILE A 112 30.39 -30.58 30.69
N PRO A 113 30.57 -31.88 30.39
CA PRO A 113 30.78 -32.90 31.41
C PRO A 113 32.02 -32.65 32.26
N ALA A 114 31.94 -32.89 33.57
CA ALA A 114 33.07 -32.71 34.51
C ALA A 114 34.14 -33.84 34.44
N ARG A 115 34.26 -34.51 33.29
CA ARG A 115 35.22 -35.59 32.98
C ARG A 115 35.94 -35.25 31.68
N PRO A 116 37.16 -35.76 31.44
CA PRO A 116 37.79 -35.66 30.13
C PRO A 116 36.85 -36.16 29.01
N VAL A 117 36.80 -35.43 27.91
CA VAL A 117 36.00 -35.78 26.73
C VAL A 117 36.83 -35.62 25.47
N THR A 118 36.86 -36.66 24.63
CA THR A 118 37.44 -36.61 23.29
C THR A 118 36.47 -35.86 22.37
N LEU A 119 36.90 -34.72 21.85
CA LEU A 119 36.16 -33.87 20.93
C LEU A 119 36.67 -34.08 19.50
N GLN A 120 35.78 -34.13 18.52
CA GLN A 120 36.13 -34.11 17.10
C GLN A 120 35.95 -32.69 16.56
N CYS A 121 36.99 -32.12 15.94
CA CYS A 121 36.91 -30.77 15.38
C CYS A 121 36.07 -30.75 14.11
N HIS A 122 35.06 -29.87 14.05
CA HIS A 122 34.26 -29.65 12.84
C HIS A 122 35.14 -29.24 11.63
N GLN A 123 36.09 -28.33 11.83
CA GLN A 123 36.90 -27.74 10.75
C GLN A 123 37.86 -28.75 10.09
N CYS A 124 38.57 -29.56 10.89
CA CYS A 124 39.67 -30.40 10.41
C CYS A 124 39.50 -31.90 10.72
N GLN A 125 38.35 -32.30 11.27
CA GLN A 125 37.94 -33.69 11.61
C GLN A 125 38.87 -34.47 12.57
N GLN A 126 39.99 -33.87 13.00
CA GLN A 126 40.89 -34.44 14.01
C GLN A 126 40.23 -34.50 15.39
N ARG A 127 40.61 -35.53 16.16
CA ARG A 127 40.14 -35.77 17.53
C ARG A 127 41.19 -35.33 18.54
N PHE A 128 40.76 -34.64 19.60
CA PHE A 128 41.61 -34.20 20.70
C PHE A 128 40.84 -34.27 22.02
N ASP A 129 41.55 -34.55 23.12
CA ASP A 129 40.94 -34.60 24.45
C ASP A 129 40.86 -33.21 25.08
N PHE A 130 39.74 -32.96 25.77
CA PHE A 130 39.49 -31.73 26.51
C PHE A 130 39.10 -32.02 27.96
N ASP A 131 39.73 -31.34 28.91
CA ASP A 131 39.38 -31.34 30.33
C ASP A 131 39.20 -29.90 30.82
N ILE A 132 38.02 -29.62 31.37
CA ILE A 132 37.62 -28.30 31.89
C ILE A 132 38.49 -27.82 33.09
N ARG A 133 39.29 -28.70 33.68
CA ARG A 133 40.10 -28.42 34.89
C ARG A 133 41.45 -27.76 34.59
N THR A 134 41.94 -27.78 33.35
CA THR A 134 43.21 -27.14 32.96
C THR A 134 43.06 -25.71 32.46
N THR A 135 41.84 -25.25 32.19
CA THR A 135 41.54 -23.94 31.57
C THR A 135 41.10 -22.85 32.57
N ALA A 136 41.67 -22.82 33.78
CA ALA A 136 41.40 -21.78 34.79
C ALA A 136 42.57 -20.77 34.87
N PRO A 137 42.33 -19.45 34.74
CA PRO A 137 43.41 -18.46 34.74
C PRO A 137 43.93 -18.15 36.15
N GLN A 138 45.25 -17.93 36.27
CA GLN A 138 45.85 -17.28 37.44
C GLN A 138 45.73 -15.74 37.33
N PRO A 139 45.63 -15.01 38.46
CA PRO A 139 45.73 -13.56 38.47
C PRO A 139 47.20 -13.11 38.42
N SER A 140 47.63 -12.53 37.30
CA SER A 140 48.96 -11.94 37.15
C SER A 140 49.01 -10.49 37.65
N ALA A 141 50.07 -10.13 38.37
CA ALA A 141 50.32 -8.76 38.82
C ALA A 141 51.01 -7.90 37.75
N LEU A 142 50.89 -6.57 37.85
CA LEU A 142 51.74 -5.62 37.11
C LEU A 142 53.20 -5.75 37.59
N PRO A 143 54.16 -5.42 36.72
CA PRO A 143 54.90 -4.18 36.96
C PRO A 143 55.03 -3.29 35.71
N ALA A 144 55.36 -2.03 35.92
CA ALA A 144 55.76 -1.08 34.87
C ALA A 144 57.28 -0.87 34.89
N GLN A 145 57.87 -0.47 33.77
CA GLN A 145 59.05 0.41 33.75
C GLN A 145 59.29 1.04 32.38
N THR A 146 60.07 2.12 32.37
CA THR A 146 60.43 2.96 31.21
C THR A 146 61.95 2.94 31.01
N THR A 147 62.42 3.00 29.75
CA THR A 147 63.54 3.83 29.24
C THR A 147 63.77 3.55 27.74
N ASN A 148 64.66 4.30 27.07
CA ASN A 148 64.76 4.41 25.60
C ASN A 148 66.18 3.98 25.07
N PRO A 149 66.70 4.35 23.87
CA PRO A 149 67.11 3.33 22.89
C PRO A 149 68.60 3.40 22.44
N GLU A 150 69.14 2.36 21.78
CA GLU A 150 70.45 2.49 21.10
C GLU A 150 70.68 1.67 19.81
N MET A 151 71.18 2.41 18.80
CA MET A 151 71.90 2.17 17.54
C MET A 151 72.04 0.79 16.81
N LEU A 152 71.92 0.89 15.47
CA LEU A 152 72.43 -0.01 14.41
C LEU A 152 73.94 0.24 14.13
N PRO A 153 74.68 -0.69 13.48
CA PRO A 153 75.05 -0.48 12.05
C PRO A 153 75.07 -1.81 11.22
N PRO A 154 75.81 -2.01 10.09
CA PRO A 154 75.17 -2.08 8.76
C PRO A 154 75.41 -3.37 7.94
N THR A 155 74.78 -3.45 6.75
CA THR A 155 74.92 -4.51 5.72
C THR A 155 76.20 -4.32 4.86
N PRO A 156 76.55 -5.26 3.94
CA PRO A 156 76.16 -5.09 2.52
C PRO A 156 75.89 -6.48 1.81
N PRO A 157 76.05 -6.73 0.47
CA PRO A 157 74.89 -7.22 -0.31
C PRO A 157 75.11 -8.44 -1.26
N THR A 158 74.03 -9.09 -1.75
CA THR A 158 74.06 -9.83 -3.04
C THR A 158 72.69 -9.99 -3.71
N GLN A 159 72.67 -9.91 -5.04
CA GLN A 159 71.61 -10.23 -6.02
C GLN A 159 72.34 -10.62 -7.35
N PRO A 160 71.69 -11.14 -8.42
CA PRO A 160 70.24 -11.28 -8.68
C PRO A 160 69.75 -12.64 -9.26
N THR A 161 68.42 -12.76 -9.42
CA THR A 161 67.68 -13.57 -10.44
C THR A 161 67.74 -15.12 -10.40
N PRO A 162 66.77 -15.83 -11.05
CA PRO A 162 65.59 -15.36 -11.77
C PRO A 162 64.26 -15.62 -11.05
N ALA A 163 63.15 -15.15 -11.63
CA ALA A 163 61.82 -15.15 -11.01
C ALA A 163 61.01 -16.43 -11.28
N GLU A 164 60.21 -16.84 -10.30
CA GLU A 164 59.11 -17.79 -10.44
C GLU A 164 57.78 -17.11 -10.05
N LYS A 165 56.67 -17.50 -10.69
CA LYS A 165 55.36 -16.83 -10.51
C LYS A 165 54.81 -17.07 -9.09
N PRO A 166 54.36 -16.02 -8.37
CA PRO A 166 53.54 -16.21 -7.18
C PRO A 166 52.21 -16.89 -7.55
N ALA A 167 51.91 -18.01 -6.91
CA ALA A 167 50.54 -18.52 -6.86
C ALA A 167 49.67 -17.54 -6.04
N SER A 168 48.39 -17.40 -6.41
CA SER A 168 47.48 -16.47 -5.76
C SER A 168 47.31 -16.78 -4.27
N ALA A 169 47.72 -15.86 -3.39
CA ALA A 169 47.40 -15.93 -1.98
C ALA A 169 45.87 -15.81 -1.80
N GLN A 170 45.27 -16.76 -1.07
CA GLN A 170 43.91 -16.59 -0.59
C GLN A 170 43.91 -15.56 0.56
N PRO A 171 42.89 -14.70 0.70
CA PRO A 171 42.80 -13.80 1.84
C PRO A 171 42.72 -14.59 3.16
N GLU A 172 43.53 -14.20 4.15
CA GLU A 172 43.35 -14.68 5.51
C GLU A 172 41.98 -14.21 6.04
N ALA A 173 41.28 -15.08 6.77
CA ALA A 173 39.96 -14.75 7.31
C ALA A 173 40.09 -13.57 8.30
N PRO A 174 39.34 -12.46 8.13
CA PRO A 174 39.45 -11.32 9.01
C PRO A 174 39.02 -11.69 10.44
N ALA A 175 39.75 -11.15 11.43
CA ALA A 175 39.34 -11.26 12.82
C ALA A 175 37.95 -10.65 13.03
N GLU A 176 37.16 -11.26 13.92
CA GLU A 176 35.73 -10.97 14.11
C GLU A 176 35.49 -9.55 14.66
N THR A 177 35.40 -8.58 13.75
CA THR A 177 35.04 -7.19 14.06
C THR A 177 33.59 -7.14 14.53
N ALA A 178 33.35 -6.55 15.70
CA ALA A 178 32.00 -6.41 16.24
C ALA A 178 31.13 -5.60 15.27
N ARG A 179 30.01 -6.19 14.81
CA ARG A 179 29.09 -5.53 13.86
C ARG A 179 28.54 -4.23 14.45
N THR A 180 28.69 -3.14 13.71
CA THR A 180 28.25 -1.79 14.10
C THR A 180 26.94 -1.36 13.45
N HIS A 181 26.48 -2.10 12.43
CA HIS A 181 25.29 -1.80 11.62
C HIS A 181 24.61 -3.11 11.17
N LEU A 182 23.36 -3.00 10.71
CA LEU A 182 22.61 -4.11 10.10
C LEU A 182 23.17 -4.42 8.71
N SER A 183 23.37 -5.70 8.39
CA SER A 183 23.89 -6.11 7.08
C SER A 183 23.04 -5.63 5.92
N ASP A 184 23.69 -5.27 4.81
CA ASP A 184 23.02 -4.79 3.61
C ASP A 184 22.13 -5.86 2.97
N ILE A 185 21.12 -5.42 2.24
CA ILE A 185 20.09 -6.30 1.68
C ILE A 185 20.71 -7.46 0.85
N PRO A 186 21.68 -7.25 -0.06
CA PRO A 186 22.30 -8.34 -0.82
C PRO A 186 23.12 -9.32 0.05
N GLU A 187 23.82 -8.84 1.08
CA GLU A 187 24.57 -9.69 2.03
C GLU A 187 23.59 -10.56 2.84
N LEU A 188 22.53 -9.94 3.36
CA LEU A 188 21.50 -10.58 4.16
C LEU A 188 20.72 -11.63 3.36
N PHE A 189 20.35 -11.35 2.11
CA PHE A 189 19.78 -12.34 1.18
C PHE A 189 20.77 -13.48 0.93
N SER A 190 22.05 -13.19 0.69
CA SER A 190 23.08 -14.20 0.42
C SER A 190 23.32 -15.13 1.61
N ARG A 191 23.39 -14.59 2.84
CA ARG A 191 23.46 -15.35 4.10
C ARG A 191 22.23 -16.23 4.30
N SER A 192 21.05 -15.64 4.16
CA SER A 192 19.77 -16.37 4.29
C SER A 192 19.67 -17.52 3.29
N PHE A 193 20.09 -17.29 2.04
CA PHE A 193 20.13 -18.31 0.98
C PHE A 193 21.18 -19.39 1.24
N ALA A 194 22.33 -19.05 1.82
CA ALA A 194 23.33 -20.04 2.23
C ALA A 194 22.80 -20.96 3.35
N VAL A 195 22.15 -20.41 4.38
CA VAL A 195 21.49 -21.20 5.44
C VAL A 195 20.37 -22.07 4.83
N PHE A 196 19.51 -21.47 3.99
CA PHE A 196 18.41 -22.16 3.34
C PHE A 196 18.91 -23.34 2.49
N LYS A 197 19.91 -23.14 1.63
CA LYS A 197 20.51 -24.18 0.79
C LYS A 197 21.15 -25.30 1.61
N ARG A 198 21.76 -25.01 2.77
CA ARG A 198 22.27 -26.05 3.70
C ARG A 198 21.15 -26.87 4.34
N ARG A 199 20.02 -26.24 4.67
CA ARG A 199 18.99 -26.80 5.58
C ARG A 199 17.67 -27.16 4.88
N ILE A 200 17.58 -26.97 3.56
CA ILE A 200 16.35 -27.09 2.76
C ILE A 200 15.58 -28.39 3.02
N LEU A 201 16.25 -29.55 3.05
CA LEU A 201 15.60 -30.85 3.31
C LEU A 201 14.96 -30.93 4.71
N THR A 202 15.52 -30.26 5.71
CA THR A 202 14.94 -30.21 7.07
C THR A 202 13.76 -29.27 7.11
N LEU A 203 13.91 -28.05 6.58
CA LEU A 203 12.89 -27.01 6.67
C LEU A 203 11.67 -27.31 5.79
N ILE A 204 11.89 -27.72 4.53
CA ILE A 204 10.82 -28.17 3.63
C ILE A 204 10.22 -29.51 4.13
N GLY A 205 11.03 -30.38 4.75
CA GLY A 205 10.53 -31.62 5.37
C GLY A 205 9.57 -31.37 6.55
N ILE A 206 9.83 -30.36 7.38
CA ILE A 206 8.91 -29.92 8.45
C ILE A 206 7.66 -29.27 7.82
N ASN A 207 7.84 -28.40 6.83
CA ASN A 207 6.75 -27.65 6.20
C ASN A 207 5.77 -28.57 5.44
N LEU A 208 6.28 -29.52 4.64
CA LEU A 208 5.48 -30.54 3.94
C LEU A 208 4.72 -31.44 4.92
N LEU A 209 5.36 -31.90 6.00
CA LEU A 209 4.69 -32.73 7.01
C LEU A 209 3.53 -31.97 7.66
N ALA A 210 3.73 -30.70 8.02
CA ALA A 210 2.68 -29.88 8.59
C ALA A 210 1.58 -29.56 7.57
N MET A 211 1.91 -29.34 6.30
CA MET A 211 0.93 -29.16 5.22
C MET A 211 0.04 -30.39 5.05
N VAL A 212 0.62 -31.59 5.03
CA VAL A 212 -0.13 -32.87 4.93
C VAL A 212 -1.01 -33.10 6.17
N LEU A 213 -0.49 -32.85 7.38
CA LEU A 213 -1.27 -32.97 8.62
C LEU A 213 -2.40 -31.94 8.70
N THR A 214 -2.16 -30.71 8.23
CA THR A 214 -3.15 -29.63 8.19
C THR A 214 -4.25 -29.94 7.19
N PHE A 215 -3.90 -30.37 5.97
CA PHE A 215 -4.85 -30.80 4.95
C PHE A 215 -5.70 -31.99 5.44
N ALA A 216 -5.09 -33.02 6.03
CA ALA A 216 -5.82 -34.16 6.59
C ALA A 216 -6.76 -33.74 7.73
N ALA A 217 -6.35 -32.83 8.61
CA ALA A 217 -7.19 -32.32 9.69
C ALA A 217 -8.38 -31.49 9.15
N TYR A 218 -8.17 -30.67 8.13
CA TYR A 218 -9.25 -29.91 7.48
C TYR A 218 -10.20 -30.79 6.67
N PHE A 219 -9.70 -31.81 5.97
CA PHE A 219 -10.53 -32.77 5.26
C PHE A 219 -11.46 -33.52 6.24
N LEU A 220 -10.92 -34.00 7.36
CA LEU A 220 -11.70 -34.66 8.41
C LEU A 220 -12.70 -33.69 9.09
N LEU A 221 -12.32 -32.43 9.31
CA LEU A 221 -13.20 -31.42 9.87
C LEU A 221 -14.34 -31.06 8.90
N GLY A 222 -14.04 -30.87 7.61
CA GLY A 222 -15.05 -30.63 6.56
C GLY A 222 -16.04 -31.79 6.43
N ALA A 223 -15.57 -33.03 6.40
CA ALA A 223 -16.43 -34.21 6.38
C ALA A 223 -17.30 -34.34 7.64
N ALA A 224 -16.80 -33.93 8.81
CA ALA A 224 -17.59 -33.89 10.04
C ALA A 224 -18.64 -32.76 10.03
N ILE A 225 -18.34 -31.61 9.41
CA ILE A 225 -19.28 -30.49 9.25
C ILE A 225 -20.42 -30.88 8.30
N ASP A 226 -20.09 -31.46 7.14
CA ASP A 226 -21.08 -31.97 6.18
C ASP A 226 -21.98 -33.03 6.80
N ALA A 227 -21.41 -34.01 7.52
CA ALA A 227 -22.19 -35.01 8.25
C ALA A 227 -23.14 -34.38 9.29
N LEU A 228 -22.72 -33.33 9.99
CA LEU A 228 -23.57 -32.60 10.93
C LEU A 228 -24.66 -31.76 10.23
N GLN A 229 -24.36 -31.12 9.09
CA GLN A 229 -25.35 -30.40 8.28
C GLN A 229 -26.39 -31.36 7.69
N ASN A 230 -25.97 -32.55 7.25
CA ASN A 230 -26.88 -33.60 6.79
C ASN A 230 -27.74 -34.22 7.92
N MET A 231 -27.31 -34.12 9.19
CA MET A 231 -28.09 -34.57 10.36
C MET A 231 -29.01 -33.49 10.96
N PHE A 232 -28.61 -32.23 10.93
CA PHE A 232 -29.28 -31.13 11.67
C PHE A 232 -29.76 -29.97 10.77
N GLY A 233 -29.64 -30.12 9.44
CA GLY A 233 -29.92 -29.08 8.47
C GLY A 233 -28.86 -27.97 8.46
N GLN A 234 -29.12 -26.91 7.69
CA GLN A 234 -28.27 -25.71 7.63
C GLN A 234 -28.45 -24.81 8.86
N ASN A 235 -28.15 -25.36 10.04
CA ASN A 235 -28.31 -24.68 11.31
C ASN A 235 -27.12 -23.74 11.58
N PRO A 236 -27.35 -22.41 11.78
CA PRO A 236 -26.26 -21.44 11.96
C PRO A 236 -25.45 -21.67 13.23
N VAL A 237 -26.00 -22.35 14.25
CA VAL A 237 -25.24 -22.72 15.47
C VAL A 237 -24.19 -23.78 15.14
N VAL A 238 -24.51 -24.76 14.29
CA VAL A 238 -23.55 -25.79 13.83
C VAL A 238 -22.42 -25.13 13.04
N LEU A 239 -22.75 -24.22 12.12
CA LEU A 239 -21.77 -23.47 11.34
C LEU A 239 -20.87 -22.60 12.24
N THR A 240 -21.44 -21.88 13.21
CA THR A 240 -20.69 -21.03 14.14
C THR A 240 -19.71 -21.84 15.01
N LEU A 241 -20.14 -23.00 15.52
CA LEU A 241 -19.28 -23.91 16.28
C LEU A 241 -18.18 -24.50 15.40
N ALA A 242 -18.51 -24.86 14.15
CA ALA A 242 -17.54 -25.34 13.16
C ALA A 242 -16.46 -24.29 12.83
N SER A 243 -16.84 -23.03 12.65
CA SER A 243 -15.89 -21.92 12.47
C SER A 243 -14.98 -21.74 13.69
N ALA A 244 -15.53 -21.79 14.91
CA ALA A 244 -14.73 -21.71 16.13
C ALA A 244 -13.72 -22.87 16.28
N VAL A 245 -14.13 -24.11 15.93
CA VAL A 245 -13.23 -25.27 15.89
C VAL A 245 -12.15 -25.10 14.82
N SER A 246 -12.50 -24.57 13.64
CA SER A 246 -11.56 -24.30 12.54
C SER A 246 -10.50 -23.26 12.90
N ILE A 247 -10.88 -22.19 13.59
CA ILE A 247 -9.97 -21.16 14.11
C ILE A 247 -9.05 -21.74 15.20
N GLY A 248 -9.61 -22.55 16.10
CA GLY A 248 -8.83 -23.28 17.12
C GLY A 248 -7.79 -24.22 16.48
N LEU A 249 -8.20 -25.00 15.49
CA LEU A 249 -7.34 -25.91 14.73
C LEU A 249 -6.23 -25.15 13.98
N SER A 250 -6.56 -24.02 13.34
CA SER A 250 -5.59 -23.11 12.69
C SER A 250 -4.48 -22.70 13.65
N LEU A 251 -4.86 -22.19 14.83
CA LEU A 251 -3.92 -21.67 15.83
C LEU A 251 -3.02 -22.78 16.41
N LEU A 252 -3.57 -23.97 16.63
CA LEU A 252 -2.80 -25.12 17.11
C LEU A 252 -1.79 -25.61 16.05
N MET A 253 -2.20 -25.72 14.78
CA MET A 253 -1.31 -26.14 13.69
C MET A 253 -0.22 -25.11 13.41
N LEU A 254 -0.58 -23.82 13.32
CA LEU A 254 0.36 -22.71 13.16
C LEU A 254 1.40 -22.68 14.29
N THR A 255 0.97 -22.92 15.54
CA THR A 255 1.87 -23.01 16.69
C THR A 255 2.84 -24.19 16.59
N ALA A 256 2.35 -25.38 16.20
CA ALA A 256 3.18 -26.58 16.08
C ALA A 256 4.23 -26.43 14.98
N LEU A 257 3.81 -25.94 13.81
CA LEU A 257 4.68 -25.69 12.65
C LEU A 257 5.68 -24.56 12.93
N GLY A 258 5.19 -23.39 13.36
CA GLY A 258 6.02 -22.23 13.66
C GLY A 258 7.04 -22.50 14.76
N GLY A 259 6.64 -23.20 15.83
CA GLY A 259 7.56 -23.63 16.89
C GLY A 259 8.63 -24.61 16.40
N ALA A 260 8.25 -25.61 15.60
CA ALA A 260 9.21 -26.59 15.06
C ALA A 260 10.19 -25.97 14.06
N ILE A 261 9.73 -25.10 13.15
CA ILE A 261 10.61 -24.37 12.21
C ILE A 261 11.50 -23.38 12.95
N THR A 262 10.98 -22.62 13.93
CA THR A 262 11.80 -21.67 14.70
C THR A 262 12.92 -22.40 15.44
N MET A 263 12.64 -23.54 16.08
CA MET A 263 13.68 -24.37 16.70
C MET A 263 14.69 -24.90 15.66
N ALA A 264 14.23 -25.35 14.49
CA ALA A 264 15.11 -25.84 13.42
C ALA A 264 16.01 -24.74 12.82
N ILE A 265 15.55 -23.50 12.74
CA ILE A 265 16.35 -22.36 12.25
C ILE A 265 17.40 -21.97 13.30
N VAL A 266 16.98 -21.79 14.56
CA VAL A 266 17.83 -21.34 15.68
C VAL A 266 18.95 -22.33 16.03
N ASP A 267 18.72 -23.63 15.87
CA ASP A 267 19.72 -24.67 16.15
C ASP A 267 19.99 -25.48 14.87
N GLU A 268 21.07 -25.14 14.15
CA GLU A 268 21.43 -25.78 12.88
C GLU A 268 21.75 -27.29 13.03
N ASP A 269 22.13 -27.74 14.24
CA ASP A 269 22.42 -29.16 14.53
C ASP A 269 21.13 -30.02 14.56
N LEU A 270 19.93 -29.43 14.54
CA LEU A 270 18.66 -30.15 14.56
C LEU A 270 18.21 -30.63 13.17
N GLY A 271 17.85 -31.90 13.08
CA GLY A 271 17.04 -32.45 11.98
C GLY A 271 15.53 -32.40 12.27
N VAL A 272 14.71 -32.85 11.30
CA VAL A 272 13.23 -32.83 11.34
C VAL A 272 12.64 -33.37 12.65
N ARG A 273 13.03 -34.60 13.05
CA ARG A 273 12.47 -35.27 14.24
C ARG A 273 12.76 -34.53 15.56
N PRO A 274 14.01 -34.19 15.92
CA PRO A 274 14.26 -33.47 17.17
C PRO A 274 13.73 -32.03 17.15
N ALA A 275 13.68 -31.35 16.00
CA ALA A 275 13.04 -30.03 15.89
C ALA A 275 11.53 -30.09 16.21
N LEU A 276 10.80 -31.06 15.64
CA LEU A 276 9.40 -31.32 15.99
C LEU A 276 9.23 -31.66 17.47
N GLY A 277 10.11 -32.52 18.03
CA GLY A 277 10.09 -32.89 19.44
C GLY A 277 10.27 -31.69 20.38
N LEU A 278 11.21 -30.79 20.09
CA LEU A 278 11.47 -29.58 20.86
C LEU A 278 10.36 -28.53 20.68
N GLY A 279 9.82 -28.38 19.47
CA GLY A 279 8.66 -27.54 19.19
C GLY A 279 7.42 -27.98 19.98
N ILE A 280 7.13 -29.28 20.00
CA ILE A 280 6.05 -29.87 20.80
C ILE A 280 6.33 -29.73 22.31
N GLN A 281 7.58 -29.95 22.76
CA GLN A 281 7.95 -29.76 24.18
C GLN A 281 7.76 -28.30 24.65
N ARG A 282 8.00 -27.33 23.77
CA ARG A 282 7.78 -25.89 24.04
C ARG A 282 6.41 -25.36 23.59
N PHE A 283 5.51 -26.23 23.10
CA PHE A 283 4.26 -25.85 22.43
C PHE A 283 3.44 -24.80 23.19
N ALA A 284 3.17 -25.01 24.48
CA ALA A 284 2.39 -24.07 25.29
C ALA A 284 3.07 -22.68 25.46
N SER A 285 4.40 -22.61 25.28
CA SER A 285 5.15 -21.35 25.33
C SER A 285 5.11 -20.61 24.00
N PHE A 286 5.22 -21.34 22.88
CA PHE A 286 5.00 -20.81 21.53
C PHE A 286 3.55 -20.35 21.36
N LEU A 287 2.57 -21.16 21.78
CA LEU A 287 1.15 -20.81 21.75
C LEU A 287 0.89 -19.48 22.46
N TRP A 288 1.45 -19.30 23.65
CA TRP A 288 1.28 -18.06 24.42
C TRP A 288 1.97 -16.85 23.79
N VAL A 289 3.12 -17.02 23.14
CA VAL A 289 3.75 -15.95 22.35
C VAL A 289 2.93 -15.63 21.11
N PHE A 290 2.50 -16.61 20.32
CA PHE A 290 1.71 -16.40 19.10
C PHE A 290 0.30 -15.83 19.37
N VAL A 291 -0.36 -16.23 20.46
CA VAL A 291 -1.64 -15.61 20.89
C VAL A 291 -1.43 -14.14 21.25
N LEU A 292 -0.36 -13.79 21.98
CA LEU A 292 -0.08 -12.38 22.31
C LEU A 292 0.33 -11.56 21.09
N LEU A 293 1.13 -12.13 20.18
CA LEU A 293 1.50 -11.50 18.91
C LEU A 293 0.26 -11.27 18.04
N GLY A 294 -0.56 -12.30 17.80
CA GLY A 294 -1.78 -12.20 17.01
C GLY A 294 -2.75 -11.17 17.59
N PHE A 295 -3.00 -11.21 18.90
CA PHE A 295 -3.88 -10.26 19.58
C PHE A 295 -3.39 -8.81 19.48
N ILE A 296 -2.10 -8.56 19.73
CA ILE A 296 -1.55 -7.19 19.70
C ILE A 296 -1.43 -6.68 18.26
N ILE A 297 -0.90 -7.49 17.34
CA ILE A 297 -0.65 -7.06 15.95
C ILE A 297 -1.96 -6.87 15.19
N SER A 298 -2.89 -7.85 15.25
CA SER A 298 -4.20 -7.66 14.59
C SER A 298 -5.06 -6.63 15.30
N GLY A 299 -5.02 -6.52 16.64
CA GLY A 299 -5.59 -5.38 17.36
C GLY A 299 -4.99 -4.03 16.94
N GLY A 300 -3.71 -3.99 16.54
CA GLY A 300 -3.09 -2.84 15.90
C GLY A 300 -3.73 -2.51 14.54
N TYR A 301 -3.77 -3.47 13.61
CA TYR A 301 -4.36 -3.28 12.28
C TYR A 301 -5.86 -2.96 12.32
N LEU A 302 -6.62 -3.56 13.24
CA LEU A 302 -8.05 -3.28 13.46
C LEU A 302 -8.32 -1.90 14.07
N ALA A 303 -7.32 -1.27 14.70
CA ALA A 303 -7.39 0.14 15.01
C ALA A 303 -7.06 0.96 13.74
N PHE A 304 -5.82 0.85 13.24
CA PHE A 304 -5.37 1.51 12.01
C PHE A 304 -4.15 0.77 11.42
N PHE A 305 -3.89 0.96 10.11
CA PHE A 305 -2.76 0.32 9.42
C PHE A 305 -1.38 0.61 10.06
N ILE A 306 -1.10 1.87 10.39
CA ILE A 306 0.22 2.30 10.91
C ILE A 306 0.55 1.63 12.27
N PRO A 307 -0.32 1.65 13.31
CA PRO A 307 -0.14 0.86 14.53
C PRO A 307 0.09 -0.64 14.29
N GLY A 308 -0.63 -1.25 13.34
CA GLY A 308 -0.40 -2.64 12.96
C GLY A 308 1.01 -2.91 12.45
N VAL A 309 1.51 -2.06 11.54
CA VAL A 309 2.90 -2.12 11.05
C VAL A 309 3.90 -1.90 12.18
N VAL A 310 3.71 -0.89 13.03
CA VAL A 310 4.60 -0.58 14.17
C VAL A 310 4.69 -1.76 15.14
N PHE A 311 3.56 -2.37 15.50
CA PHE A 311 3.53 -3.55 16.38
C PHE A 311 4.14 -4.78 15.71
N THR A 312 3.94 -4.95 14.39
CA THR A 312 4.62 -5.99 13.60
C THR A 312 6.13 -5.87 13.76
N VAL A 313 6.70 -4.71 13.41
CA VAL A 313 8.15 -4.45 13.44
C VAL A 313 8.73 -4.57 14.84
N TRP A 314 8.01 -4.12 15.89
CA TRP A 314 8.47 -4.22 17.28
C TRP A 314 8.52 -5.66 17.83
N PHE A 315 7.57 -6.52 17.44
CA PHE A 315 7.38 -7.81 18.13
C PHE A 315 7.76 -9.06 17.31
N ILE A 316 8.07 -8.92 16.02
CA ILE A 316 8.39 -10.03 15.09
C ILE A 316 9.50 -10.99 15.59
N PHE A 317 10.49 -10.51 16.34
CA PHE A 317 11.61 -11.33 16.81
C PHE A 317 11.32 -12.11 18.10
N ALA A 318 10.15 -11.95 18.73
CA ALA A 318 9.80 -12.60 19.98
C ALA A 318 9.84 -14.14 19.92
N GLN A 319 9.62 -14.74 18.74
CA GLN A 319 9.72 -16.20 18.54
C GLN A 319 11.16 -16.72 18.66
N PHE A 320 12.15 -15.98 18.15
CA PHE A 320 13.57 -16.36 18.23
C PHE A 320 14.09 -16.19 19.66
N ILE A 321 13.68 -15.11 20.34
CA ILE A 321 13.98 -14.86 21.76
C ILE A 321 13.41 -15.98 22.65
N LEU A 322 12.21 -16.50 22.35
CA LEU A 322 11.66 -17.68 23.04
C LEU A 322 12.49 -18.95 22.76
N ALA A 323 12.96 -19.16 21.53
CA ALA A 323 13.74 -20.34 21.16
C ALA A 323 15.14 -20.32 21.81
N GLU A 324 15.85 -19.21 21.74
CA GLU A 324 17.23 -19.06 22.26
C GLU A 324 17.28 -18.89 23.78
N GLU A 325 16.47 -17.98 24.34
CA GLU A 325 16.59 -17.55 25.74
C GLU A 325 15.57 -18.20 26.70
N ASP A 326 14.58 -18.93 26.17
CA ASP A 326 13.43 -19.48 26.92
C ASP A 326 12.61 -18.40 27.68
N LEU A 327 12.66 -17.15 27.22
CA LEU A 327 11.79 -16.06 27.67
C LEU A 327 10.39 -16.22 27.07
N ARG A 328 9.33 -16.03 27.86
CA ARG A 328 7.98 -16.48 27.50
C ARG A 328 6.92 -15.37 27.51
N GLY A 329 5.99 -15.47 26.56
CA GLY A 329 4.91 -14.51 26.39
C GLY A 329 5.41 -13.07 26.28
N MET A 330 4.77 -12.17 27.02
CA MET A 330 5.05 -10.73 26.99
C MET A 330 6.52 -10.35 27.28
N GLU A 331 7.32 -11.20 27.92
CA GLU A 331 8.73 -10.88 28.18
C GLU A 331 9.60 -11.01 26.93
N ALA A 332 9.27 -11.94 26.03
CA ALA A 332 9.90 -12.04 24.71
C ALA A 332 9.48 -10.87 23.79
N LEU A 333 8.21 -10.45 23.86
CA LEU A 333 7.71 -9.28 23.11
C LEU A 333 8.39 -7.99 23.58
N LEU A 334 8.44 -7.74 24.90
CA LEU A 334 9.11 -6.55 25.44
C LEU A 334 10.61 -6.52 25.10
N LYS A 335 11.30 -7.67 25.14
CA LYS A 335 12.70 -7.74 24.72
C LYS A 335 12.88 -7.53 23.21
N SER A 336 12.00 -8.11 22.37
CA SER A 336 11.97 -7.86 20.91
C SER A 336 11.89 -6.36 20.62
N ARG A 337 10.97 -5.64 21.27
CA ARG A 337 10.82 -4.20 21.09
C ARG A 337 12.11 -3.44 21.42
N SER A 338 12.83 -3.81 22.48
CA SER A 338 14.11 -3.16 22.82
C SER A 338 15.32 -3.62 21.98
N TYR A 339 15.24 -4.76 21.30
CA TYR A 339 16.16 -5.04 20.17
C TYR A 339 15.86 -4.14 18.96
N VAL A 340 14.60 -3.81 18.69
CA VAL A 340 14.18 -2.96 17.56
C VAL A 340 14.41 -1.46 17.80
N GLU A 341 14.35 -0.98 19.05
CA GLU A 341 14.52 0.44 19.40
C GLU A 341 15.82 1.05 18.81
N GLY A 342 15.70 2.20 18.15
CA GLY A 342 16.82 2.87 17.45
C GLY A 342 17.18 2.29 16.07
N HIS A 343 16.64 1.14 15.67
CA HIS A 343 16.91 0.50 14.37
C HIS A 343 15.64 0.33 13.49
N PHE A 344 14.50 0.84 13.96
CA PHE A 344 13.16 0.62 13.41
C PHE A 344 13.06 0.74 11.88
N TRP A 345 13.50 1.86 11.29
CA TRP A 345 13.40 2.09 9.84
C TRP A 345 14.27 1.13 9.01
N GLY A 346 15.50 0.85 9.47
CA GLY A 346 16.41 -0.09 8.81
C GLY A 346 15.90 -1.54 8.84
N ILE A 347 15.11 -1.89 9.87
CA ILE A 347 14.40 -3.17 9.97
C ILE A 347 13.16 -3.14 9.07
N LEU A 348 12.29 -2.13 9.18
CA LEU A 348 11.07 -2.00 8.38
C LEU A 348 11.34 -2.09 6.87
N GLY A 349 12.38 -1.40 6.36
CA GLY A 349 12.76 -1.52 4.95
C GLY A 349 13.16 -2.94 4.54
N ARG A 350 13.96 -3.63 5.36
CA ARG A 350 14.35 -5.03 5.12
C ARG A 350 13.14 -5.98 5.15
N LEU A 351 12.22 -5.78 6.11
CA LEU A 351 10.96 -6.53 6.21
C LEU A 351 10.03 -6.27 5.01
N ALA A 352 9.91 -5.02 4.56
CA ALA A 352 9.09 -4.65 3.42
C ALA A 352 9.61 -5.26 2.12
N VAL A 353 10.93 -5.23 1.87
CA VAL A 353 11.53 -5.81 0.65
C VAL A 353 11.30 -7.32 0.58
N ILE A 354 11.52 -8.08 1.67
CA ILE A 354 11.25 -9.54 1.64
C ILE A 354 9.75 -9.84 1.59
N ALA A 355 8.89 -9.01 2.18
CA ALA A 355 7.43 -9.18 2.11
C ALA A 355 6.90 -8.96 0.68
N VAL A 356 7.33 -7.90 -0.01
CA VAL A 356 6.95 -7.62 -1.40
C VAL A 356 7.50 -8.70 -2.34
N ALA A 357 8.79 -9.05 -2.21
CA ALA A 357 9.41 -10.08 -3.05
C ALA A 357 8.74 -11.46 -2.85
N SER A 358 8.41 -11.83 -1.61
CA SER A 358 7.68 -13.08 -1.32
C SER A 358 6.25 -13.02 -1.84
N GLY A 359 5.56 -11.89 -1.64
CA GLY A 359 4.19 -11.65 -2.09
C GLY A 359 4.04 -11.87 -3.59
N LEU A 360 4.82 -11.12 -4.39
CA LEU A 360 4.85 -11.21 -5.85
C LEU A 360 5.13 -12.64 -6.35
N LEU A 361 6.04 -13.36 -5.68
CA LEU A 361 6.36 -14.74 -6.03
C LEU A 361 5.22 -15.72 -5.68
N THR A 362 4.50 -15.47 -4.58
CA THR A 362 3.33 -16.28 -4.18
C THR A 362 2.04 -15.93 -4.91
N SER A 363 1.92 -14.76 -5.56
CA SER A 363 0.74 -14.38 -6.34
C SER A 363 0.67 -15.00 -7.74
N ILE A 364 1.74 -15.64 -8.21
CA ILE A 364 1.77 -16.31 -9.52
C ILE A 364 0.77 -17.49 -9.50
N PRO A 365 -0.23 -17.56 -10.41
CA PRO A 365 -1.18 -18.67 -10.44
C PRO A 365 -0.50 -20.04 -10.57
N LEU A 366 -1.02 -21.03 -9.83
CA LEU A 366 -0.50 -22.40 -9.69
C LEU A 366 0.92 -22.49 -9.05
N LEU A 367 1.92 -21.80 -9.60
CA LEU A 367 3.30 -21.80 -9.11
C LEU A 367 3.43 -21.17 -7.71
N GLY A 368 2.57 -20.21 -7.35
CA GLY A 368 2.57 -19.54 -6.07
C GLY A 368 2.42 -20.48 -4.87
N ILE A 369 1.71 -21.61 -5.04
CA ILE A 369 1.58 -22.66 -4.02
C ILE A 369 2.93 -23.37 -3.80
N LEU A 370 3.66 -23.64 -4.89
CA LEU A 370 5.02 -24.20 -4.82
C LEU A 370 5.96 -23.18 -4.18
N PHE A 371 5.92 -21.91 -4.60
CA PHE A 371 6.75 -20.85 -4.02
C PHE A 371 6.50 -20.64 -2.53
N ALA A 372 5.24 -20.66 -2.06
CA ALA A 372 4.89 -20.51 -0.65
C ALA A 372 5.56 -21.56 0.26
N LEU A 373 5.75 -22.80 -0.25
CA LEU A 373 6.43 -23.88 0.47
C LEU A 373 7.90 -23.53 0.81
N PHE A 374 8.58 -22.80 -0.08
CA PHE A 374 9.97 -22.36 0.08
C PHE A 374 10.08 -20.97 0.73
N ALA A 375 9.20 -20.03 0.35
CA ALA A 375 9.22 -18.64 0.77
C ALA A 375 8.97 -18.47 2.27
N GLY A 376 8.05 -19.23 2.87
CA GLY A 376 7.77 -19.18 4.31
C GLY A 376 9.01 -19.47 5.16
N PRO A 377 9.66 -20.64 5.01
CA PRO A 377 10.90 -20.95 5.72
C PRO A 377 12.08 -20.03 5.36
N PHE A 378 12.21 -19.58 4.10
CA PHE A 378 13.25 -18.62 3.71
C PHE A 378 13.09 -17.27 4.42
N THR A 379 11.86 -16.74 4.46
CA THR A 379 11.52 -15.48 5.14
C THR A 379 11.75 -15.57 6.65
N LEU A 380 11.50 -16.72 7.27
CA LEU A 380 11.82 -16.95 8.68
C LEU A 380 13.33 -17.00 8.96
N ILE A 381 14.15 -17.53 8.03
CA ILE A 381 15.62 -17.40 8.12
C ILE A 381 16.03 -15.93 8.00
N TYR A 382 15.49 -15.21 7.01
CA TYR A 382 15.80 -13.79 6.80
C TYR A 382 15.50 -12.95 8.05
N TYR A 383 14.38 -13.21 8.72
CA TYR A 383 14.05 -12.57 10.01
C TYR A 383 14.99 -13.01 11.15
N HIS A 384 15.48 -14.26 11.16
CA HIS A 384 16.45 -14.72 12.16
C HIS A 384 17.82 -14.06 11.95
N GLU A 385 18.30 -13.95 10.71
CA GLU A 385 19.57 -13.27 10.38
C GLU A 385 19.56 -11.78 10.76
N VAL A 386 18.45 -11.05 10.53
CA VAL A 386 18.28 -9.67 11.02
C VAL A 386 18.32 -9.60 12.55
N TYR A 387 17.69 -10.57 13.23
CA TYR A 387 17.75 -10.67 14.69
C TYR A 387 19.17 -10.98 15.18
N CYS A 388 19.93 -11.87 14.52
CA CYS A 388 21.32 -12.15 14.83
C CYS A 388 22.22 -10.90 14.67
N ASP A 389 21.98 -10.06 13.66
CA ASP A 389 22.65 -8.76 13.55
C ASP A 389 22.30 -7.84 14.73
N LEU A 390 21.02 -7.73 15.12
CA LEU A 390 20.60 -6.94 16.29
C LEU A 390 21.22 -7.46 17.60
N VAL A 391 21.39 -8.78 17.75
CA VAL A 391 22.10 -9.40 18.87
C VAL A 391 23.60 -9.07 18.83
N ALA A 392 24.25 -9.12 17.66
CA ALA A 392 25.66 -8.77 17.50
C ALA A 392 25.94 -7.28 17.81
N ILE A 393 25.10 -6.38 17.29
CA ILE A 393 25.21 -4.93 17.49
C ILE A 393 24.98 -4.54 18.96
N LYS A 394 23.91 -5.05 19.58
CA LYS A 394 23.50 -4.61 20.92
C LYS A 394 24.08 -5.43 22.07
N GLN A 395 24.50 -6.67 21.82
CA GLN A 395 25.06 -7.66 22.76
C GLN A 395 24.18 -8.03 23.97
N GLN A 396 23.78 -7.05 24.80
CA GLN A 396 22.95 -7.26 25.98
C GLN A 396 21.94 -6.11 26.15
N VAL A 397 20.67 -6.39 25.83
CA VAL A 397 19.56 -5.42 25.93
C VAL A 397 18.84 -5.55 27.29
N SER A 398 18.73 -4.45 28.02
CA SER A 398 17.88 -4.31 29.20
C SER A 398 16.46 -3.86 28.82
N TYR A 399 15.42 -4.50 29.38
CA TYR A 399 14.01 -4.15 29.14
C TYR A 399 13.20 -4.15 30.46
N THR A 400 12.10 -3.40 30.51
CA THR A 400 11.34 -3.14 31.75
C THR A 400 10.10 -4.04 31.89
N SER A 401 10.25 -5.17 32.59
CA SER A 401 9.17 -6.17 32.78
C SER A 401 8.15 -5.83 33.89
N SER A 402 7.55 -4.62 33.87
CA SER A 402 6.58 -4.19 34.90
C SER A 402 5.13 -4.60 34.59
N ARG A 403 4.26 -4.77 35.61
CA ARG A 403 2.82 -5.02 35.39
C ARG A 403 2.16 -3.91 34.56
N LYS A 404 2.50 -2.64 34.83
CA LYS A 404 1.97 -1.48 34.09
C LYS A 404 2.33 -1.54 32.60
N GLU A 405 3.59 -1.85 32.29
CA GLU A 405 4.05 -1.95 30.90
C GLU A 405 3.43 -3.16 30.18
N LYS A 406 3.30 -4.31 30.84
CA LYS A 406 2.60 -5.48 30.28
C LYS A 406 1.12 -5.18 29.99
N SER A 407 0.43 -4.46 30.87
CA SER A 407 -0.97 -4.06 30.67
C SER A 407 -1.16 -3.04 29.55
N LYS A 408 -0.22 -2.10 29.37
CA LYS A 408 -0.26 -1.08 28.29
C LYS A 408 -0.39 -1.72 26.90
N TRP A 409 0.43 -2.73 26.58
CA TRP A 409 0.40 -3.38 25.28
C TRP A 409 -0.86 -4.26 25.07
N LEU A 410 -1.37 -4.88 26.13
CA LEU A 410 -2.65 -5.59 26.10
C LEU A 410 -3.83 -4.63 25.86
N LEU A 411 -3.82 -3.45 26.48
CA LEU A 411 -4.85 -2.43 26.26
C LEU A 411 -4.78 -1.85 24.84
N ALA A 412 -3.58 -1.65 24.28
CA ALA A 412 -3.39 -1.19 22.91
C ALA A 412 -3.87 -2.21 21.85
N GLY A 413 -3.68 -3.52 22.09
CA GLY A 413 -4.31 -4.57 21.28
C GLY A 413 -5.83 -4.57 21.43
N ALA A 414 -6.33 -4.49 22.68
CA ALA A 414 -7.76 -4.50 22.98
C ALA A 414 -8.52 -3.32 22.36
N SER A 415 -7.90 -2.14 22.22
CA SER A 415 -8.57 -0.96 21.66
C SER A 415 -9.01 -1.15 20.20
N GLY A 416 -8.27 -1.86 19.35
CA GLY A 416 -8.70 -2.10 17.97
C GLY A 416 -9.94 -2.99 17.87
N TYR A 417 -9.97 -4.08 18.64
CA TYR A 417 -11.18 -4.91 18.74
C TYR A 417 -12.37 -4.13 19.31
N LEU A 418 -12.14 -3.22 20.26
CA LEU A 418 -13.20 -2.38 20.81
C LEU A 418 -13.69 -1.34 19.80
N ILE A 419 -12.80 -0.74 18.99
CA ILE A 419 -13.17 0.17 17.89
C ILE A 419 -14.04 -0.56 16.87
N VAL A 420 -13.65 -1.76 16.43
CA VAL A 420 -14.44 -2.56 15.47
C VAL A 420 -15.77 -3.03 16.08
N LEU A 421 -15.80 -3.42 17.37
CA LEU A 421 -17.03 -3.78 18.06
C LEU A 421 -18.00 -2.58 18.13
N LEU A 422 -17.53 -1.40 18.52
CA LEU A 422 -18.34 -0.19 18.65
C LEU A 422 -18.78 0.34 17.27
N GLY A 423 -17.90 0.31 16.27
CA GLY A 423 -18.24 0.66 14.89
C GLY A 423 -19.26 -0.28 14.27
N GLY A 424 -19.11 -1.59 14.49
CA GLY A 424 -20.11 -2.59 14.08
C GLY A 424 -21.46 -2.41 14.78
N ILE A 425 -21.46 -2.07 16.07
CA ILE A 425 -22.70 -1.74 16.82
C ILE A 425 -23.31 -0.42 16.32
N LEU A 426 -22.51 0.57 15.91
CA LEU A 426 -23.01 1.83 15.37
C LEU A 426 -23.63 1.67 13.97
N LEU A 427 -22.97 0.90 13.10
CA LEU A 427 -23.39 0.68 11.71
C LEU A 427 -24.56 -0.31 11.60
N LEU A 428 -24.49 -1.45 12.31
CA LEU A 428 -25.49 -2.51 12.24
C LEU A 428 -26.58 -2.38 13.32
N GLY A 429 -26.34 -1.59 14.38
CA GLY A 429 -27.28 -1.39 15.49
C GLY A 429 -28.69 -0.97 15.06
N PRO A 430 -28.87 -0.02 14.13
CA PRO A 430 -30.20 0.36 13.63
C PRO A 430 -30.95 -0.83 13.00
N ALA A 431 -30.29 -1.60 12.11
CA ALA A 431 -30.88 -2.77 11.48
C ALA A 431 -31.15 -3.91 12.48
N LEU A 432 -30.28 -4.09 13.47
CA LEU A 432 -30.42 -5.13 14.50
C LEU A 432 -31.56 -4.76 15.49
N LEU A 433 -31.75 -3.47 15.80
CA LEU A 433 -32.89 -2.96 16.56
C LEU A 433 -34.21 -3.08 15.78
N GLN A 434 -34.21 -2.78 14.48
CA GLN A 434 -35.38 -3.00 13.61
C GLN A 434 -35.77 -4.48 13.55
N GLY A 435 -34.79 -5.38 13.39
CA GLY A 435 -35.03 -6.83 13.43
C GLY A 435 -35.56 -7.33 14.78
N LEU A 436 -35.04 -6.81 15.89
CA LEU A 436 -35.56 -7.14 17.22
C LEU A 436 -36.98 -6.58 17.45
N ALA A 437 -37.32 -5.44 16.86
CA ALA A 437 -38.68 -4.90 16.91
C ALA A 437 -39.67 -5.77 16.13
N THR A 438 -39.32 -6.27 14.95
CA THR A 438 -40.19 -7.20 14.19
C THR A 438 -40.34 -8.55 14.87
N PHE A 439 -39.31 -9.07 15.55
CA PHE A 439 -39.44 -10.27 16.39
C PHE A 439 -40.30 -10.05 17.65
N GLY A 440 -40.43 -8.83 18.16
CA GLY A 440 -41.25 -8.50 19.33
C GLY A 440 -42.75 -8.41 19.07
N ALA A 441 -43.18 -8.39 17.80
CA ALA A 441 -44.57 -8.13 17.39
C ALA A 441 -45.31 -9.35 16.81
N HIS A 442 -44.66 -10.52 16.70
CA HIS A 442 -45.16 -11.65 15.90
C HIS A 442 -45.80 -12.81 16.69
N ASP A 443 -46.24 -12.57 17.92
CA ASP A 443 -47.08 -13.50 18.69
C ASP A 443 -48.38 -12.80 19.14
N LEU A 444 -49.47 -13.55 19.23
CA LEU A 444 -50.84 -13.14 19.64
C LEU A 444 -51.73 -12.40 18.59
N ASN A 445 -52.00 -13.03 17.43
CA ASN A 445 -53.38 -13.42 17.01
C ASN A 445 -53.47 -13.81 15.52
N PRO A 446 -54.14 -14.94 15.17
CA PRO A 446 -54.65 -15.22 13.82
C PRO A 446 -56.13 -14.79 13.68
N PHE A 447 -56.53 -14.33 12.49
CA PHE A 447 -57.71 -13.46 12.24
C PHE A 447 -57.52 -12.08 12.90
N GLU A 448 -57.83 -10.95 12.27
CA GLU A 448 -58.85 -10.68 11.23
C GLU A 448 -58.29 -10.04 9.93
N GLN A 449 -59.19 -9.59 9.06
CA GLN A 449 -58.95 -8.98 7.75
C GLN A 449 -59.60 -7.59 7.71
N GLU A 450 -59.08 -6.68 6.86
CA GLU A 450 -59.55 -5.30 6.57
C GLU A 450 -58.83 -4.12 7.28
N THR A 451 -58.29 -3.24 6.43
CA THR A 451 -58.14 -1.77 6.50
C THR A 451 -58.12 -1.02 7.84
N SER A 452 -57.01 -0.31 8.12
CA SER A 452 -57.01 1.11 8.54
C SER A 452 -55.62 1.75 8.37
N ALA A 453 -55.56 3.08 8.28
CA ALA A 453 -54.37 3.84 7.87
C ALA A 453 -53.35 4.10 9.02
N PRO A 454 -52.05 4.31 8.72
CA PRO A 454 -51.07 4.79 9.69
C PRO A 454 -51.28 6.29 9.97
N GLY A 455 -51.34 6.66 11.26
CA GLY A 455 -51.54 8.04 11.70
C GLY A 455 -50.26 8.76 12.15
N GLU A 456 -50.10 9.98 11.63
CA GLU A 456 -49.40 11.13 12.23
C GLU A 456 -47.93 10.96 12.72
N GLY A 457 -46.99 11.37 11.85
CA GLY A 457 -45.63 11.72 12.24
C GLY A 457 -44.82 12.29 11.07
N TRP A 458 -44.49 13.59 11.12
CA TRP A 458 -43.67 14.32 10.13
C TRP A 458 -44.27 14.53 8.72
N LEU A 459 -45.44 15.19 8.65
CA LEU A 459 -45.79 15.96 7.45
C LEU A 459 -44.92 17.23 7.39
N SER A 460 -43.89 17.21 6.57
CA SER A 460 -43.28 18.43 6.03
C SER A 460 -44.19 19.01 4.94
N SER A 461 -44.09 20.32 4.70
CA SER A 461 -44.92 21.03 3.69
C SER A 461 -44.43 20.84 2.25
N ASP A 462 -43.25 20.24 2.09
CA ASP A 462 -42.42 20.44 0.91
C ASP A 462 -42.37 19.15 0.09
N ALA A 463 -42.78 19.25 -1.18
CA ALA A 463 -42.89 18.10 -2.07
C ALA A 463 -41.49 17.59 -2.48
N TYR A 464 -41.29 16.27 -2.50
CA TYR A 464 -40.07 15.68 -3.05
C TYR A 464 -40.31 14.40 -3.83
N LEU A 465 -39.41 14.15 -4.78
CA LEU A 465 -39.32 12.97 -5.62
C LEU A 465 -37.98 12.29 -5.32
N ASP A 466 -38.04 11.08 -4.77
CA ASP A 466 -36.86 10.27 -4.44
C ASP A 466 -36.62 9.20 -5.52
N LEU A 467 -35.35 9.07 -5.93
CA LEU A 467 -34.87 8.19 -6.98
C LEU A 467 -33.72 7.33 -6.45
N PRO A 468 -33.75 5.99 -6.64
CA PRO A 468 -32.70 5.11 -6.15
C PRO A 468 -31.36 5.24 -6.90
N LYS A 469 -31.36 5.88 -8.08
CA LYS A 469 -30.16 6.21 -8.87
C LYS A 469 -30.45 7.34 -9.86
N THR A 470 -29.40 7.98 -10.37
CA THR A 470 -29.48 9.10 -11.33
C THR A 470 -29.19 8.72 -12.79
N GLN A 471 -28.95 7.44 -13.08
CA GLN A 471 -28.67 6.96 -14.46
C GLN A 471 -29.40 5.65 -14.75
N TYR A 472 -30.10 5.59 -15.88
CA TYR A 472 -30.92 4.44 -16.31
C TYR A 472 -30.60 4.03 -17.76
N VAL A 473 -30.76 2.75 -18.10
CA VAL A 473 -30.70 2.32 -19.51
C VAL A 473 -32.06 2.51 -20.20
N THR A 474 -32.12 2.67 -21.52
CA THR A 474 -33.42 2.85 -22.21
C THR A 474 -34.38 1.70 -21.91
N HIS A 475 -35.65 2.02 -21.68
CA HIS A 475 -36.70 1.09 -21.27
C HIS A 475 -36.48 0.38 -19.91
N GLU A 476 -35.50 0.79 -19.09
CA GLU A 476 -35.39 0.32 -17.70
C GLU A 476 -36.56 0.85 -16.86
N PRO A 477 -37.18 0.04 -15.98
CA PRO A 477 -38.20 0.51 -15.06
C PRO A 477 -37.61 1.48 -14.03
N ILE A 478 -38.20 2.67 -13.93
CA ILE A 478 -37.85 3.72 -12.97
C ILE A 478 -38.89 3.71 -11.85
N THR A 479 -38.52 3.19 -10.67
CA THR A 479 -39.33 3.35 -9.46
C THR A 479 -39.06 4.71 -8.83
N VAL A 480 -40.11 5.49 -8.62
CA VAL A 480 -40.07 6.86 -8.08
C VAL A 480 -40.89 6.90 -6.79
N ASN A 481 -40.27 7.29 -5.68
CA ASN A 481 -40.98 7.49 -4.43
C ASN A 481 -41.46 8.95 -4.37
N VAL A 482 -42.77 9.14 -4.23
CA VAL A 482 -43.41 10.47 -4.29
C VAL A 482 -43.94 10.85 -2.92
N VAL A 483 -43.49 12.01 -2.42
CA VAL A 483 -44.06 12.67 -1.25
C VAL A 483 -44.69 13.99 -1.71
N ALA A 484 -46.02 14.01 -1.70
CA ALA A 484 -46.83 15.14 -2.17
C ALA A 484 -47.48 15.89 -0.99
N PRO A 485 -47.69 17.22 -1.09
CA PRO A 485 -48.34 17.99 -0.04
C PRO A 485 -49.78 17.52 0.21
N ALA A 486 -50.25 17.63 1.46
CA ALA A 486 -51.64 17.35 1.76
C ALA A 486 -52.58 18.31 1.00
N ASN A 487 -53.70 17.78 0.48
CA ASN A 487 -54.75 18.47 -0.29
C ASN A 487 -54.42 18.81 -1.76
N LEU A 488 -53.54 18.06 -2.44
CA LEU A 488 -53.52 18.11 -3.91
C LEU A 488 -54.84 17.57 -4.52
N PRO A 489 -55.30 18.11 -5.67
CA PRO A 489 -56.33 17.51 -6.51
C PRO A 489 -56.00 16.08 -6.91
N ALA A 490 -57.03 15.30 -7.28
CA ALA A 490 -56.85 13.96 -7.82
C ALA A 490 -56.12 13.94 -9.18
N ASP A 491 -56.16 15.06 -9.90
CA ASP A 491 -55.48 15.26 -11.19
C ASP A 491 -54.04 15.82 -11.07
N ALA A 492 -53.49 15.99 -9.86
CA ALA A 492 -52.06 16.23 -9.70
C ALA A 492 -51.25 15.05 -10.25
N TRP A 493 -50.15 15.31 -10.97
CA TRP A 493 -49.45 14.28 -11.76
C TRP A 493 -47.93 14.39 -11.70
N VAL A 494 -47.26 13.23 -11.79
CA VAL A 494 -45.80 13.12 -11.98
C VAL A 494 -45.53 12.61 -13.40
N GLY A 495 -44.54 13.18 -14.09
CA GLY A 495 -44.16 12.69 -15.42
C GLY A 495 -42.72 13.00 -15.80
N ILE A 496 -42.25 12.28 -16.82
CA ILE A 496 -40.90 12.42 -17.40
C ILE A 496 -40.95 13.49 -18.49
N VAL A 497 -40.15 14.55 -18.34
CA VAL A 497 -40.02 15.68 -19.27
C VAL A 497 -38.53 15.88 -19.58
N PRO A 498 -38.10 16.12 -20.84
CA PRO A 498 -36.69 16.39 -21.16
C PRO A 498 -36.16 17.63 -20.42
N SER A 499 -34.97 17.56 -19.80
CA SER A 499 -34.48 18.63 -18.91
C SER A 499 -34.21 19.97 -19.61
N TYR A 500 -34.15 20.00 -20.94
CA TYR A 500 -34.06 21.26 -21.71
C TYR A 500 -35.36 22.08 -21.71
N VAL A 501 -36.49 21.51 -21.29
CA VAL A 501 -37.80 22.19 -21.26
C VAL A 501 -37.87 23.13 -20.05
N PRO A 502 -38.06 24.46 -20.21
CA PRO A 502 -38.06 25.38 -19.07
C PRO A 502 -39.13 25.06 -18.01
N HIS A 503 -38.72 24.93 -16.75
CA HIS A 503 -39.59 24.58 -15.61
C HIS A 503 -40.74 25.58 -15.36
N GLY A 504 -41.71 25.15 -14.54
CA GLY A 504 -42.58 26.03 -13.76
C GLY A 504 -44.04 26.17 -14.20
N ASP A 505 -44.36 25.90 -15.48
CA ASP A 505 -45.72 25.96 -16.01
C ASP A 505 -46.19 24.55 -16.40
N GLU A 506 -47.26 24.04 -15.78
CA GLU A 506 -47.73 22.66 -16.00
C GLU A 506 -48.15 22.40 -17.45
N VAL A 507 -48.85 23.34 -18.09
CA VAL A 507 -49.21 23.28 -19.53
C VAL A 507 -48.00 23.11 -20.45
N ARG A 508 -46.80 23.55 -20.04
CA ARG A 508 -45.55 23.31 -20.79
C ARG A 508 -45.00 21.92 -20.49
N ASN A 509 -45.06 21.47 -19.24
CA ASN A 509 -44.65 20.13 -18.83
C ASN A 509 -45.54 19.07 -19.52
N ASP A 510 -46.85 19.25 -19.62
CA ASP A 510 -47.76 18.36 -20.35
C ASP A 510 -47.36 18.22 -21.82
N GLN A 511 -47.24 19.35 -22.54
CA GLN A 511 -46.87 19.38 -23.97
C GLN A 511 -45.53 18.71 -24.31
N HIS A 512 -44.69 18.43 -23.32
CA HIS A 512 -43.38 17.80 -23.49
C HIS A 512 -43.20 16.54 -22.62
N ASN A 513 -44.28 16.00 -22.04
CA ASN A 513 -44.20 14.77 -21.26
C ASN A 513 -44.01 13.57 -22.21
N LEU A 514 -43.16 12.62 -21.81
CA LEU A 514 -42.95 11.34 -22.50
C LEU A 514 -43.73 10.20 -21.85
N SER A 515 -44.04 10.35 -20.57
CA SER A 515 -44.98 9.51 -19.81
C SER A 515 -45.37 10.24 -18.52
N TYR A 516 -46.59 10.03 -18.04
CA TYR A 516 -47.15 10.69 -16.87
C TYR A 516 -48.10 9.75 -16.10
N GLN A 517 -48.26 9.99 -14.79
CA GLN A 517 -49.16 9.27 -13.90
C GLN A 517 -49.79 10.21 -12.87
N TYR A 518 -51.12 10.11 -12.69
CA TYR A 518 -51.85 10.86 -11.67
C TYR A 518 -51.64 10.30 -10.26
N LEU A 519 -51.54 11.18 -9.27
CA LEU A 519 -51.51 10.82 -7.85
C LEU A 519 -52.86 10.33 -7.32
N ASN A 520 -53.98 10.66 -7.96
CA ASN A 520 -55.33 10.29 -7.53
C ASN A 520 -55.67 10.70 -6.08
N GLY A 521 -54.93 11.66 -5.50
CA GLY A 521 -55.05 12.11 -4.12
C GLY A 521 -54.15 11.38 -3.10
N GLU A 522 -53.28 10.47 -3.53
CA GLU A 522 -52.27 9.86 -2.65
C GLU A 522 -51.13 10.85 -2.32
N ILE A 523 -50.81 10.98 -1.03
CA ILE A 523 -49.75 11.89 -0.53
C ILE A 523 -48.38 11.20 -0.35
N LEU A 524 -48.38 9.87 -0.30
CA LEU A 524 -47.20 9.01 -0.13
C LEU A 524 -47.42 7.78 -1.01
N THR A 525 -46.73 7.70 -2.14
CA THR A 525 -46.91 6.60 -3.11
C THR A 525 -45.62 6.28 -3.85
N SER A 526 -45.60 5.16 -4.59
CA SER A 526 -44.44 4.71 -5.36
C SER A 526 -44.89 4.37 -6.78
N MET A 527 -44.40 5.13 -7.76
CA MET A 527 -44.79 5.03 -9.17
C MET A 527 -43.72 4.29 -9.98
N GLN A 528 -44.12 3.54 -11.01
CA GLN A 528 -43.19 2.97 -11.98
C GLN A 528 -43.36 3.65 -13.34
N PHE A 529 -42.29 4.28 -13.81
CA PHE A 529 -42.14 4.76 -15.18
C PHE A 529 -41.16 3.84 -15.94
N TYR A 530 -40.93 4.12 -17.22
CA TYR A 530 -39.87 3.50 -18.00
C TYR A 530 -38.95 4.57 -18.55
N ALA A 531 -37.64 4.34 -18.50
CA ALA A 531 -36.65 5.24 -19.07
C ALA A 531 -36.92 5.45 -20.59
N PRO A 532 -36.93 6.70 -21.09
CA PRO A 532 -37.08 7.02 -22.50
C PRO A 532 -36.27 6.15 -23.47
N ALA A 533 -36.79 5.97 -24.68
CA ALA A 533 -36.11 5.22 -25.75
C ALA A 533 -34.87 5.93 -26.34
N VAL A 534 -34.69 7.21 -26.01
CA VAL A 534 -33.63 8.10 -26.52
C VAL A 534 -32.69 8.45 -25.35
N PRO A 535 -31.36 8.32 -25.50
CA PRO A 535 -30.41 8.79 -24.50
C PRO A 535 -30.44 10.32 -24.31
N GLY A 536 -30.13 10.79 -23.11
CA GLY A 536 -30.12 12.22 -22.76
C GLY A 536 -30.56 12.48 -21.31
N ASP A 537 -30.64 13.75 -20.93
CA ASP A 537 -31.06 14.17 -19.59
C ASP A 537 -32.56 14.48 -19.53
N TYR A 538 -33.21 13.94 -18.50
CA TYR A 538 -34.64 14.02 -18.26
C TYR A 538 -34.94 14.35 -16.79
N ASP A 539 -36.02 15.08 -16.56
CA ASP A 539 -36.54 15.34 -15.22
C ASP A 539 -37.81 14.53 -15.00
N LEU A 540 -37.94 13.97 -13.81
CA LEU A 540 -39.24 13.67 -13.23
C LEU A 540 -39.76 14.94 -12.55
N ARG A 541 -40.92 15.44 -13.00
CA ARG A 541 -41.55 16.67 -12.52
C ARG A 541 -42.90 16.35 -11.90
N LEU A 542 -43.18 16.89 -10.72
CA LEU A 542 -44.49 16.81 -10.05
C LEU A 542 -45.25 18.13 -10.27
N ASN A 543 -46.45 18.06 -10.80
CA ASN A 543 -47.34 19.20 -11.06
C ASN A 543 -48.58 19.14 -10.14
N ASP A 544 -49.06 20.29 -9.66
CA ASP A 544 -50.17 20.34 -8.68
C ASP A 544 -51.60 20.22 -9.26
N SER A 545 -51.79 20.26 -10.58
CA SER A 545 -53.06 19.93 -11.26
C SER A 545 -52.90 19.82 -12.78
N ASP A 546 -53.58 18.88 -13.43
CA ASP A 546 -53.72 18.69 -14.89
C ASP A 546 -54.54 19.79 -15.61
N ASN A 547 -54.92 20.85 -14.87
CA ASN A 547 -55.81 21.90 -15.34
C ASN A 547 -55.19 23.28 -15.08
N ASN A 548 -54.09 23.59 -15.78
CA ASN A 548 -53.32 24.82 -15.63
C ASN A 548 -52.71 24.95 -14.22
N GLY A 549 -52.09 23.86 -13.76
CA GLY A 549 -51.34 23.84 -12.51
C GLY A 549 -49.96 24.50 -12.63
N ARG A 550 -49.08 24.15 -11.70
CA ARG A 550 -47.66 24.50 -11.70
C ARG A 550 -46.81 23.33 -11.22
N GLU A 551 -45.52 23.40 -11.53
CA GLU A 551 -44.52 22.50 -11.02
C GLU A 551 -44.26 22.75 -9.52
N LEU A 552 -44.28 21.69 -8.70
CA LEU A 552 -43.98 21.75 -7.26
C LEU A 552 -42.53 21.43 -6.95
N THR A 553 -41.97 20.44 -7.65
CA THR A 553 -40.63 19.88 -7.42
C THR A 553 -40.23 19.02 -8.63
N SER A 554 -38.92 18.84 -8.82
CA SER A 554 -38.36 18.05 -9.92
C SER A 554 -37.04 17.39 -9.52
N THR A 555 -36.71 16.27 -10.17
CA THR A 555 -35.44 15.55 -9.98
C THR A 555 -34.93 15.00 -11.31
N THR A 556 -33.63 15.16 -11.58
CA THR A 556 -33.01 14.91 -12.89
C THR A 556 -32.27 13.56 -12.94
N PHE A 557 -32.38 12.86 -14.06
CA PHE A 557 -31.69 11.61 -14.34
C PHE A 557 -31.26 11.51 -15.81
N THR A 558 -30.16 10.83 -16.08
CA THR A 558 -29.63 10.60 -17.43
C THR A 558 -30.05 9.22 -17.93
N VAL A 559 -30.47 9.13 -19.19
CA VAL A 559 -30.71 7.88 -19.91
C VAL A 559 -29.54 7.54 -20.82
N VAL A 560 -29.10 6.28 -20.79
CA VAL A 560 -28.05 5.72 -21.66
C VAL A 560 -28.58 4.47 -22.39
N LEU A 561 -27.86 3.96 -23.39
CA LEU A 561 -28.27 2.74 -24.10
C LEU A 561 -28.09 1.47 -23.24
N PRO A 562 -28.94 0.45 -23.41
CA PRO A 562 -28.84 -0.81 -22.67
C PRO A 562 -27.60 -1.62 -23.08
N TYR A 563 -27.05 -2.32 -22.10
CA TYR A 563 -25.85 -3.13 -22.18
C TYR A 563 -26.22 -4.60 -21.92
N ASP A 564 -25.72 -5.53 -22.74
CA ASP A 564 -26.00 -6.97 -22.68
C ASP A 564 -24.74 -7.75 -22.29
N ASP A 565 -24.81 -8.42 -21.13
CA ASP A 565 -23.72 -9.23 -20.55
C ASP A 565 -23.55 -10.63 -21.17
N ASN A 566 -24.36 -11.05 -22.16
CA ASN A 566 -24.37 -12.44 -22.67
C ASN A 566 -24.08 -12.60 -24.18
N SER A 567 -23.56 -11.57 -24.83
CA SER A 567 -22.93 -11.67 -26.17
C SER A 567 -21.44 -11.32 -26.05
N PRO A 568 -20.52 -11.96 -26.81
CA PRO A 568 -19.08 -11.71 -26.65
C PRO A 568 -18.70 -10.28 -27.06
N ALA A 569 -18.48 -9.43 -26.05
CA ALA A 569 -17.71 -8.17 -26.09
C ALA A 569 -18.03 -7.17 -27.22
N ALA A 570 -19.25 -7.16 -27.78
CA ALA A 570 -19.70 -6.12 -28.70
C ALA A 570 -19.87 -4.77 -27.97
N THR A 571 -18.75 -4.07 -27.76
CA THR A 571 -18.69 -2.78 -27.07
C THR A 571 -19.50 -1.72 -27.81
N SER A 572 -20.49 -1.12 -27.14
CA SER A 572 -21.27 -0.03 -27.73
C SER A 572 -20.38 1.17 -28.09
N ALA A 573 -20.67 1.77 -29.25
CA ALA A 573 -19.88 2.89 -29.76
C ALA A 573 -19.94 4.09 -28.81
N GLN A 574 -18.78 4.67 -28.47
CA GLN A 574 -18.66 5.82 -27.58
C GLN A 574 -17.55 6.75 -28.04
N LEU A 575 -17.75 8.06 -27.82
CA LEU A 575 -16.77 9.11 -28.04
C LEU A 575 -16.72 9.98 -26.77
N ILE A 576 -15.53 10.09 -26.16
CA ILE A 576 -15.32 10.79 -24.89
C ILE A 576 -14.30 11.91 -25.09
N LEU A 577 -14.68 13.11 -24.65
CA LEU A 577 -13.82 14.31 -24.64
C LEU A 577 -13.46 14.69 -23.21
N ALA A 578 -12.18 15.01 -22.97
CA ALA A 578 -11.72 15.55 -21.68
C ALA A 578 -12.18 17.00 -21.42
N ARG A 579 -12.67 17.71 -22.45
CA ARG A 579 -13.30 19.03 -22.40
C ARG A 579 -14.11 19.29 -23.67
N THR A 580 -15.18 20.07 -23.58
CA THR A 580 -16.09 20.40 -24.70
C THR A 580 -15.93 21.84 -25.21
N SER A 581 -14.80 22.49 -24.91
CA SER A 581 -14.49 23.85 -25.37
C SER A 581 -13.01 23.98 -25.77
N PHE A 582 -12.76 24.59 -26.92
CA PHE A 582 -11.45 24.68 -27.55
C PHE A 582 -11.24 26.04 -28.26
N VAL A 583 -9.99 26.42 -28.51
CA VAL A 583 -9.65 27.52 -29.43
C VAL A 583 -9.45 27.00 -30.86
N PRO A 584 -9.65 27.84 -31.89
CA PRO A 584 -9.21 27.56 -33.26
C PRO A 584 -7.80 26.97 -33.31
N GLY A 585 -7.63 25.82 -33.97
CA GLY A 585 -6.34 25.14 -34.10
C GLY A 585 -5.88 24.32 -32.89
N ALA A 586 -6.61 24.30 -31.76
CA ALA A 586 -6.26 23.45 -30.61
C ALA A 586 -6.37 21.95 -30.94
N LYS A 587 -5.64 21.11 -30.21
CA LYS A 587 -5.83 19.65 -30.32
C LYS A 587 -7.05 19.20 -29.53
N VAL A 588 -7.90 18.43 -30.22
CA VAL A 588 -9.10 17.78 -29.71
C VAL A 588 -8.78 16.30 -29.57
N VAL A 589 -8.60 15.83 -28.34
CA VAL A 589 -8.25 14.44 -28.03
C VAL A 589 -9.53 13.69 -27.68
N VAL A 590 -9.79 12.60 -28.39
CA VAL A 590 -11.04 11.85 -28.35
C VAL A 590 -10.71 10.42 -27.98
N ILE A 591 -11.13 9.97 -26.81
CA ILE A 591 -11.07 8.55 -26.45
C ILE A 591 -12.29 7.89 -27.09
N PHE A 592 -12.09 6.78 -27.79
CA PHE A 592 -13.18 6.06 -28.47
C PHE A 592 -13.25 4.60 -28.05
N THR A 593 -14.46 4.09 -28.14
CA THR A 593 -14.82 2.67 -28.02
C THR A 593 -15.74 2.34 -29.20
N ALA A 594 -15.56 1.20 -29.83
CA ALA A 594 -16.25 0.79 -31.05
C ALA A 594 -16.51 -0.73 -31.06
N PRO A 595 -17.61 -1.21 -31.69
CA PRO A 595 -17.91 -2.64 -31.83
C PRO A 595 -16.82 -3.44 -32.58
N GLU A 596 -16.71 -4.74 -32.27
CA GLU A 596 -15.75 -5.64 -32.93
C GLU A 596 -16.15 -6.03 -34.38
N ASP A 597 -17.38 -5.73 -34.79
CA ASP A 597 -17.94 -6.05 -36.11
C ASP A 597 -18.00 -4.86 -37.09
N LEU A 598 -17.44 -3.69 -36.71
CA LEU A 598 -17.32 -2.55 -37.62
C LEU A 598 -16.41 -2.87 -38.82
N GLN A 599 -16.71 -2.26 -39.97
CA GLN A 599 -15.84 -2.38 -41.14
C GLN A 599 -14.52 -1.63 -40.92
N THR A 600 -13.46 -2.02 -41.63
CA THR A 600 -12.13 -1.38 -41.44
C THR A 600 -12.10 0.09 -41.87
N ASP A 601 -13.09 0.51 -42.66
CA ASP A 601 -13.34 1.90 -43.09
C ASP A 601 -14.31 2.66 -42.17
N ALA A 602 -14.75 2.08 -41.05
CA ALA A 602 -15.44 2.82 -39.99
C ALA A 602 -14.62 4.04 -39.55
N TRP A 603 -15.26 5.20 -39.39
CA TRP A 603 -14.58 6.48 -39.21
C TRP A 603 -15.17 7.34 -38.10
N VAL A 604 -14.38 8.30 -37.63
CA VAL A 604 -14.82 9.39 -36.76
C VAL A 604 -14.40 10.72 -37.39
N GLY A 605 -15.29 11.69 -37.49
CA GLY A 605 -14.98 13.00 -38.06
C GLY A 605 -15.68 14.16 -37.38
N ILE A 606 -15.16 15.37 -37.63
CA ILE A 606 -15.71 16.63 -37.11
C ILE A 606 -16.72 17.19 -38.11
N VAL A 607 -18.00 17.19 -37.73
CA VAL A 607 -19.11 17.71 -38.54
C VAL A 607 -19.72 18.92 -37.83
N PRO A 608 -20.05 20.03 -38.52
CA PRO A 608 -20.75 21.16 -37.91
C PRO A 608 -22.14 20.76 -37.39
N THR A 609 -22.49 21.14 -36.15
CA THR A 609 -23.66 20.54 -35.48
C THR A 609 -25.01 20.84 -36.15
N GLN A 610 -25.10 21.91 -36.95
CA GLN A 610 -26.29 22.22 -37.75
C GLN A 610 -26.56 21.25 -38.92
N ILE A 611 -25.65 20.31 -39.21
CA ILE A 611 -25.87 19.22 -40.17
C ILE A 611 -26.67 18.12 -39.46
N ALA A 612 -27.73 17.61 -40.10
CA ALA A 612 -28.57 16.56 -39.51
C ALA A 612 -27.76 15.29 -39.19
N HIS A 613 -28.02 14.69 -38.04
CA HIS A 613 -27.40 13.42 -37.63
C HIS A 613 -27.93 12.23 -38.42
N GLY A 614 -27.17 11.14 -38.45
CA GLY A 614 -27.61 9.81 -38.88
C GLY A 614 -27.12 9.35 -40.25
N ASP A 615 -27.28 10.20 -41.27
CA ASP A 615 -26.92 9.89 -42.67
C ASP A 615 -25.41 10.09 -42.92
N GLU A 616 -24.70 9.01 -43.20
CA GLU A 616 -23.25 8.98 -43.38
C GLU A 616 -22.81 9.75 -44.63
N ALA A 617 -23.49 9.58 -45.75
CA ALA A 617 -23.20 10.30 -46.98
C ALA A 617 -23.49 11.82 -46.87
N LEU A 618 -24.32 12.23 -45.91
CA LEU A 618 -24.51 13.64 -45.55
C LEU A 618 -23.38 14.12 -44.61
N ASN A 619 -22.98 13.32 -43.63
CA ASN A 619 -21.93 13.68 -42.70
C ASN A 619 -20.55 13.79 -43.38
N ASP A 620 -20.20 12.87 -44.30
CA ASP A 620 -18.99 12.97 -45.16
C ASP A 620 -18.98 14.26 -46.00
N GLN A 621 -20.10 14.60 -46.65
CA GLN A 621 -20.20 15.82 -47.46
C GLN A 621 -19.87 17.12 -46.67
N TYR A 622 -20.08 17.12 -45.35
CA TYR A 622 -19.87 18.28 -44.47
C TYR A 622 -18.80 18.07 -43.39
N ASP A 623 -17.97 17.04 -43.54
CA ASP A 623 -16.76 16.80 -42.75
C ASP A 623 -15.79 18.00 -42.80
N LEU A 624 -15.07 18.21 -41.70
CA LEU A 624 -13.94 19.15 -41.60
C LEU A 624 -12.59 18.46 -41.34
N SER A 625 -12.61 17.23 -40.84
CA SER A 625 -11.47 16.31 -40.68
C SER A 625 -11.96 14.98 -40.10
N TYR A 626 -11.67 13.87 -40.77
CA TYR A 626 -12.00 12.50 -40.37
C TYR A 626 -10.76 11.64 -40.10
N GLN A 627 -10.93 10.54 -39.37
CA GLN A 627 -9.93 9.50 -39.11
C GLN A 627 -10.61 8.12 -39.07
N TYR A 628 -10.09 7.17 -39.85
CA TYR A 628 -10.53 5.77 -39.81
C TYR A 628 -10.11 5.07 -38.51
N LEU A 629 -10.97 4.20 -38.02
CA LEU A 629 -10.71 3.31 -36.88
C LEU A 629 -9.79 2.14 -37.27
N ASN A 630 -9.71 1.78 -38.56
CA ASN A 630 -8.85 0.70 -39.07
C ASN A 630 -9.06 -0.66 -38.37
N GLY A 631 -10.28 -0.95 -37.92
CA GLY A 631 -10.61 -2.15 -37.13
C GLY A 631 -10.16 -2.12 -35.67
N GLN A 632 -9.76 -0.96 -35.13
CA GLN A 632 -9.55 -0.79 -33.69
C GLN A 632 -10.88 -0.63 -32.95
N THR A 633 -11.05 -1.38 -31.86
CA THR A 633 -12.28 -1.40 -31.05
C THR A 633 -12.21 -0.49 -29.82
N THR A 634 -11.01 -0.04 -29.45
CA THR A 634 -10.77 1.04 -28.48
C THR A 634 -9.52 1.81 -28.88
N GLY A 635 -9.45 3.09 -28.50
CA GLY A 635 -8.24 3.88 -28.76
C GLY A 635 -8.38 5.36 -28.45
N THR A 636 -7.53 6.17 -29.06
CA THR A 636 -7.55 7.63 -28.94
C THR A 636 -7.21 8.28 -30.27
N LEU A 637 -8.13 9.10 -30.77
CA LEU A 637 -7.95 9.91 -31.97
C LEU A 637 -7.58 11.35 -31.57
N THR A 638 -6.78 12.01 -32.39
CA THR A 638 -6.39 13.41 -32.16
C THR A 638 -6.73 14.26 -33.37
N PHE A 639 -7.74 15.11 -33.24
CA PHE A 639 -8.16 16.05 -34.28
C PHE A 639 -7.62 17.46 -33.99
N THR A 640 -7.88 18.39 -34.90
CA THR A 640 -7.54 19.81 -34.75
C THR A 640 -8.84 20.62 -34.81
N ALA A 641 -9.10 21.44 -33.80
CA ALA A 641 -10.32 22.23 -33.68
C ALA A 641 -10.48 23.17 -34.90
N PRO A 642 -11.66 23.21 -35.55
CA PRO A 642 -11.93 24.07 -36.70
C PRO A 642 -11.51 25.53 -36.51
N ASN A 643 -11.02 26.16 -37.58
CA ASN A 643 -10.54 27.55 -37.50
C ASN A 643 -11.67 28.59 -37.30
N SER A 644 -12.93 28.21 -37.59
CA SER A 644 -14.11 29.03 -37.37
C SER A 644 -14.71 28.78 -35.99
N SER A 645 -15.10 29.84 -35.28
CA SER A 645 -15.88 29.72 -34.04
C SER A 645 -17.28 29.17 -34.32
N GLY A 646 -17.75 28.20 -33.53
CA GLY A 646 -19.02 27.52 -33.73
C GLY A 646 -19.23 26.34 -32.78
N GLN A 647 -20.29 25.57 -33.02
CA GLN A 647 -20.55 24.28 -32.38
C GLN A 647 -20.36 23.15 -33.42
N TYR A 648 -19.71 22.07 -33.00
CA TYR A 648 -19.32 20.96 -33.85
C TYR A 648 -19.48 19.65 -33.10
N ASP A 649 -19.81 18.58 -33.81
CA ASP A 649 -19.86 17.24 -33.26
C ASP A 649 -18.69 16.43 -33.79
N LEU A 650 -18.13 15.59 -32.94
CA LEU A 650 -17.43 14.40 -33.39
C LEU A 650 -18.48 13.30 -33.59
N ARG A 651 -18.56 12.73 -34.78
CA ARG A 651 -19.54 11.69 -35.15
C ARG A 651 -18.80 10.44 -35.61
N MET A 652 -19.21 9.26 -35.13
CA MET A 652 -18.67 7.95 -35.49
C MET A 652 -19.64 7.23 -36.45
N HIS A 653 -19.10 6.65 -37.51
CA HIS A 653 -19.81 5.88 -38.53
C HIS A 653 -19.31 4.44 -38.61
N ASP A 654 -20.21 3.49 -38.88
CA ASP A 654 -19.91 2.05 -38.96
C ASP A 654 -19.19 1.61 -40.26
N THR A 655 -19.22 2.46 -41.30
CA THR A 655 -18.48 2.29 -42.57
C THR A 655 -18.48 3.57 -43.41
N ASP A 656 -17.50 3.71 -44.30
CA ASP A 656 -17.32 4.76 -45.33
C ASP A 656 -18.14 4.49 -46.62
N SER A 657 -19.17 3.63 -46.53
CA SER A 657 -19.83 3.02 -47.69
C SER A 657 -21.35 2.92 -47.53
N SER A 658 -22.04 4.07 -47.39
CA SER A 658 -23.46 4.17 -47.01
C SER A 658 -23.73 3.66 -45.59
N GLY A 659 -22.90 4.11 -44.65
CA GLY A 659 -22.98 3.75 -43.24
C GLY A 659 -24.08 4.48 -42.48
N ARG A 660 -24.02 4.32 -41.15
CA ARG A 660 -24.90 4.94 -40.17
C ARG A 660 -24.07 5.61 -39.07
N GLU A 661 -24.57 6.72 -38.54
CA GLU A 661 -24.05 7.28 -37.29
C GLU A 661 -24.36 6.37 -36.08
N ILE A 662 -23.32 5.98 -35.34
CA ILE A 662 -23.39 5.04 -34.20
C ILE A 662 -23.02 5.68 -32.85
N ALA A 663 -22.27 6.79 -32.84
CA ALA A 663 -22.02 7.59 -31.65
C ALA A 663 -21.67 9.04 -32.02
N SER A 664 -21.96 10.01 -31.14
CA SER A 664 -21.57 11.41 -31.34
C SER A 664 -21.33 12.17 -30.04
N VAL A 665 -20.49 13.20 -30.07
CA VAL A 665 -20.23 14.10 -28.93
C VAL A 665 -19.96 15.55 -29.39
N THR A 666 -20.70 16.50 -28.83
CA THR A 666 -20.64 17.92 -29.19
C THR A 666 -19.52 18.67 -28.45
N PHE A 667 -18.86 19.60 -29.14
CA PHE A 667 -17.93 20.56 -28.57
C PHE A 667 -18.07 21.95 -29.22
N THR A 668 -17.48 22.94 -28.55
CA THR A 668 -17.51 24.34 -28.95
C THR A 668 -16.11 24.83 -29.33
N VAL A 669 -16.03 25.72 -30.33
CA VAL A 669 -14.82 26.44 -30.67
C VAL A 669 -15.07 27.94 -30.60
N GLY A 670 -14.17 28.67 -29.94
CA GLY A 670 -14.25 30.12 -29.81
C GLY A 670 -12.92 30.76 -29.41
N ALA A 671 -12.86 32.09 -29.46
CA ALA A 671 -11.72 32.84 -28.94
C ALA A 671 -11.74 32.78 -27.40
N SER A 672 -11.03 31.81 -26.80
CA SER A 672 -10.98 31.67 -25.35
C SER A 672 -10.03 32.68 -24.72
N SER A 673 -10.39 33.15 -23.52
CA SER A 673 -9.39 33.57 -22.53
C SER A 673 -8.52 32.33 -22.20
N PRO A 674 -7.21 32.46 -21.95
CA PRO A 674 -6.34 31.30 -21.92
C PRO A 674 -6.50 30.42 -20.66
N GLN A 675 -6.70 29.12 -20.93
CA GLN A 675 -5.99 28.01 -20.27
C GLN A 675 -6.38 27.62 -18.83
N GLN A 676 -7.38 26.74 -18.71
CA GLN A 676 -7.48 25.80 -17.58
C GLN A 676 -6.31 24.80 -17.59
N SER A 677 -5.68 24.62 -16.43
CA SER A 677 -4.77 23.51 -16.11
C SER A 677 -5.46 22.51 -15.17
N LEU A 678 -5.18 21.21 -15.30
CA LEU A 678 -5.68 20.21 -14.35
C LEU A 678 -4.88 20.25 -13.03
N GLY A 679 -5.57 20.25 -11.89
CA GLY A 679 -4.95 20.01 -10.58
C GLY A 679 -5.81 20.44 -9.38
N ALA A 680 -6.01 19.51 -8.44
CA ALA A 680 -6.57 19.68 -7.08
C ALA A 680 -8.06 20.12 -6.93
N ASP A 681 -8.94 19.13 -6.74
CA ASP A 681 -9.97 19.04 -5.69
C ASP A 681 -10.69 20.32 -5.19
N GLY A 682 -11.24 21.14 -6.09
CA GLY A 682 -12.19 22.20 -5.73
C GLY A 682 -12.92 22.82 -6.94
N PRO A 683 -14.13 23.37 -6.78
CA PRO A 683 -14.72 24.29 -7.76
C PRO A 683 -13.99 25.64 -7.83
N GLU A 684 -13.15 25.97 -6.85
CA GLU A 684 -12.37 27.21 -6.79
C GLU A 684 -11.24 27.25 -7.83
N HIS A 685 -11.09 28.39 -8.51
CA HIS A 685 -10.11 28.58 -9.59
C HIS A 685 -9.35 29.92 -9.46
N LEU A 686 -8.08 29.91 -9.87
CA LEU A 686 -7.18 31.08 -9.94
C LEU A 686 -6.53 31.16 -11.33
N SER A 687 -6.52 32.36 -11.95
CA SER A 687 -5.90 32.57 -13.28
C SER A 687 -5.33 33.97 -13.46
N ILE A 688 -4.32 34.09 -14.33
CA ILE A 688 -3.57 35.33 -14.63
C ILE A 688 -3.45 35.51 -16.15
N ASP A 689 -3.26 36.74 -16.63
CA ASP A 689 -3.22 37.04 -18.07
C ASP A 689 -1.88 36.71 -18.75
N ARG A 690 -0.80 36.51 -17.97
CA ARG A 690 0.58 36.32 -18.41
C ARG A 690 1.34 35.37 -17.49
N SER A 691 2.33 34.67 -18.04
CA SER A 691 3.29 33.83 -17.30
C SER A 691 4.62 34.52 -16.97
N TYR A 692 4.77 35.82 -17.27
CA TYR A 692 6.01 36.56 -17.06
C TYR A 692 5.75 38.04 -16.73
N PHE A 693 6.50 38.58 -15.76
CA PHE A 693 6.42 39.97 -15.27
C PHE A 693 7.79 40.55 -14.89
N GLN A 694 7.93 41.88 -14.91
CA GLN A 694 9.06 42.59 -14.31
C GLN A 694 8.88 42.76 -12.79
N ALA A 695 9.98 42.97 -12.06
CA ALA A 695 9.90 43.41 -10.67
C ALA A 695 9.10 44.74 -10.56
N GLY A 696 8.13 44.79 -9.66
CA GLY A 696 7.25 45.95 -9.47
C GLY A 696 6.04 46.07 -10.41
N ASP A 697 5.88 45.18 -11.39
CA ASP A 697 4.69 45.16 -12.27
C ASP A 697 3.39 44.92 -11.48
N THR A 698 2.25 45.37 -12.04
CA THR A 698 0.92 45.05 -11.49
C THR A 698 0.36 43.78 -12.14
N ILE A 699 0.22 42.72 -11.34
CA ILE A 699 -0.31 41.43 -11.75
C ILE A 699 -1.83 41.40 -11.50
N PRO A 700 -2.67 41.27 -12.55
CA PRO A 700 -4.10 41.02 -12.38
C PRO A 700 -4.35 39.52 -12.11
N LEU A 701 -4.93 39.20 -10.96
CA LEU A 701 -5.33 37.85 -10.61
C LEU A 701 -6.85 37.73 -10.63
N TYR A 702 -7.37 36.82 -11.44
CA TYR A 702 -8.79 36.48 -11.53
C TYR A 702 -9.08 35.25 -10.66
N PHE A 703 -10.15 35.31 -9.88
CA PHE A 703 -10.60 34.18 -9.05
C PHE A 703 -12.10 33.93 -9.23
N SER A 704 -12.52 32.68 -9.07
CA SER A 704 -13.92 32.26 -9.21
C SER A 704 -14.20 30.93 -8.53
N GLY A 705 -15.48 30.58 -8.37
CA GLY A 705 -15.95 29.25 -8.01
C GLY A 705 -16.21 29.00 -6.52
N ILE A 706 -15.94 29.99 -5.66
CA ILE A 706 -16.12 29.86 -4.20
C ILE A 706 -17.61 29.73 -3.89
N THR A 707 -18.00 28.54 -3.41
CA THR A 707 -19.42 28.17 -3.22
C THR A 707 -20.06 28.79 -1.97
N SER A 708 -19.25 29.12 -0.95
CA SER A 708 -19.70 29.73 0.31
C SER A 708 -18.74 30.84 0.77
N PRO A 709 -18.72 32.00 0.08
CA PRO A 709 -17.70 33.02 0.27
C PRO A 709 -17.87 33.80 1.59
N ALA A 710 -16.79 33.92 2.35
CA ALA A 710 -16.71 34.66 3.60
C ALA A 710 -15.87 35.94 3.48
N ASN A 711 -16.05 36.85 4.45
CA ASN A 711 -15.28 38.11 4.48
C ASN A 711 -13.79 37.91 4.82
N GLN A 712 -13.43 36.74 5.35
CA GLN A 712 -12.10 36.42 5.88
C GLN A 712 -11.31 35.48 4.96
N ASP A 713 -11.92 34.98 3.88
CA ASP A 713 -11.22 34.24 2.82
C ASP A 713 -10.17 35.15 2.18
N TRP A 714 -9.04 34.60 1.75
CA TRP A 714 -7.92 35.38 1.24
C TRP A 714 -7.11 34.64 0.15
N ILE A 715 -6.43 35.43 -0.67
CA ILE A 715 -5.47 34.94 -1.67
C ILE A 715 -4.14 35.67 -1.47
N SER A 716 -3.02 34.94 -1.63
CA SER A 716 -1.68 35.48 -1.52
C SER A 716 -0.72 34.94 -2.60
N ILE A 717 0.34 35.69 -2.86
CA ILE A 717 1.48 35.30 -3.70
C ILE A 717 2.54 34.56 -2.88
N TYR A 718 3.12 33.51 -3.46
CA TYR A 718 4.20 32.70 -2.90
C TYR A 718 5.29 32.47 -3.94
N ARG A 719 6.54 32.29 -3.51
CA ARG A 719 7.54 31.64 -4.38
C ARG A 719 7.21 30.15 -4.46
N VAL A 720 7.40 29.55 -5.64
CA VAL A 720 7.17 28.12 -5.83
C VAL A 720 8.03 27.33 -4.84
N GLY A 721 7.38 26.46 -4.04
CA GLY A 721 8.01 25.64 -3.00
C GLY A 721 7.94 26.18 -1.55
N ASP A 722 7.51 27.41 -1.31
CA ASP A 722 7.38 27.95 0.06
C ASP A 722 6.23 27.30 0.87
N ASP A 723 6.35 27.23 2.21
CA ASP A 723 5.25 26.86 3.13
C ASP A 723 4.14 27.93 3.12
N ASN A 724 2.88 27.52 3.28
CA ASN A 724 1.73 28.43 3.26
C ASN A 724 1.78 29.55 4.33
N ARG A 725 2.58 29.40 5.39
CA ARG A 725 2.81 30.45 6.41
C ARG A 725 3.78 31.53 5.98
N ASN A 726 4.60 31.29 4.94
CA ASN A 726 5.55 32.26 4.38
C ASN A 726 4.90 33.08 3.24
N TYR A 727 3.72 33.65 3.52
CA TYR A 727 2.93 34.36 2.50
C TYR A 727 3.52 35.73 2.14
N GLY A 728 3.42 36.11 0.87
CA GLY A 728 3.80 37.42 0.36
C GLY A 728 2.71 38.48 0.57
N GLN A 729 2.52 39.36 -0.42
CA GLN A 729 1.36 40.24 -0.44
C GLN A 729 0.07 39.41 -0.55
N TYR A 730 -0.93 39.74 0.27
CA TYR A 730 -2.23 39.07 0.31
C TYR A 730 -3.39 40.06 0.27
N PHE A 731 -4.57 39.59 -0.11
CA PHE A 731 -5.84 40.34 -0.02
C PHE A 731 -6.97 39.43 0.49
N TYR A 732 -7.84 39.99 1.34
CA TYR A 732 -9.12 39.36 1.71
C TYR A 732 -10.16 39.55 0.60
N LEU A 733 -11.00 38.53 0.38
CA LEU A 733 -11.99 38.46 -0.71
C LEU A 733 -13.33 39.13 -0.37
N GLN A 734 -13.56 39.50 0.89
CA GLN A 734 -14.70 40.32 1.31
C GLN A 734 -16.07 39.75 0.89
N GLY A 735 -16.23 38.42 0.96
CA GLY A 735 -17.48 37.73 0.63
C GLY A 735 -17.79 37.62 -0.87
N GLN A 736 -16.81 37.85 -1.75
CA GLN A 736 -16.96 37.67 -3.19
C GLN A 736 -16.72 36.21 -3.59
N SER A 737 -17.64 35.62 -4.37
CA SER A 737 -17.46 34.27 -4.95
C SER A 737 -16.58 34.25 -6.21
N SER A 738 -16.37 35.41 -6.82
CA SER A 738 -15.48 35.65 -7.96
C SER A 738 -15.10 37.13 -8.04
N GLY A 739 -13.97 37.44 -8.67
CA GLY A 739 -13.49 38.81 -8.78
C GLY A 739 -12.10 38.95 -9.41
N THR A 740 -11.51 40.14 -9.25
CA THR A 740 -10.15 40.43 -9.72
C THR A 740 -9.37 41.20 -8.66
N LEU A 741 -8.24 40.64 -8.25
CA LEU A 741 -7.26 41.25 -7.37
C LEU A 741 -6.10 41.86 -8.17
N LYS A 742 -5.34 42.75 -7.55
CA LYS A 742 -4.16 43.39 -8.16
C LYS A 742 -2.97 43.31 -7.21
N PHE A 743 -2.04 42.44 -7.53
CA PHE A 743 -0.80 42.26 -6.77
C PHE A 743 0.34 43.04 -7.41
N THR A 744 1.38 43.32 -6.65
CA THR A 744 2.65 43.86 -7.12
C THR A 744 3.67 42.73 -7.23
N ALA A 745 4.30 42.57 -8.38
CA ALA A 745 5.33 41.58 -8.64
C ALA A 745 6.53 41.79 -7.69
N PRO A 746 6.91 40.78 -6.86
CA PRO A 746 8.07 40.85 -5.97
C PRO A 746 9.39 41.32 -6.61
N GLU A 747 10.19 42.04 -5.83
CA GLU A 747 11.53 42.54 -6.20
C GLU A 747 12.59 41.44 -6.39
N GLN A 748 12.25 40.17 -6.12
CA GLN A 748 13.19 39.04 -6.19
C GLN A 748 12.90 38.15 -7.41
N PRO A 749 13.83 38.02 -8.37
CA PRO A 749 13.63 37.16 -9.53
C PRO A 749 13.46 35.66 -9.18
N GLY A 750 12.57 34.97 -9.88
CA GLY A 750 12.28 33.54 -9.76
C GLY A 750 10.83 33.18 -10.08
N GLU A 751 10.45 31.94 -9.82
CA GLU A 751 9.10 31.42 -10.06
C GLU A 751 8.15 31.67 -8.88
N TYR A 752 6.95 32.13 -9.18
CA TYR A 752 5.89 32.47 -8.24
C TYR A 752 4.56 31.80 -8.61
N GLU A 753 3.70 31.62 -7.61
CA GLU A 753 2.32 31.11 -7.74
C GLU A 753 1.39 31.83 -6.76
N PHE A 754 0.09 31.86 -7.05
CA PHE A 754 -0.94 32.33 -6.10
C PHE A 754 -1.63 31.14 -5.44
N ARG A 755 -2.04 31.29 -4.16
CA ARG A 755 -2.79 30.29 -3.40
C ARG A 755 -3.99 30.91 -2.69
N MET A 756 -5.14 30.23 -2.72
CA MET A 756 -6.41 30.65 -2.08
C MET A 756 -6.65 29.90 -0.77
N PHE A 757 -7.14 30.60 0.25
CA PHE A 757 -7.48 30.07 1.57
C PHE A 757 -8.90 30.48 1.94
N LEU A 758 -9.72 29.51 2.35
CA LEU A 758 -11.11 29.74 2.78
C LEU A 758 -11.29 29.48 4.28
N ASN A 759 -12.39 29.99 4.85
CA ASN A 759 -12.83 29.72 6.22
C ASN A 759 -11.79 30.14 7.30
N TRP A 760 -11.01 31.19 7.06
CA TRP A 760 -10.01 31.69 8.01
C TRP A 760 -10.68 32.36 9.24
N PRO A 761 -10.28 32.04 10.48
CA PRO A 761 -9.07 31.32 10.87
C PRO A 761 -9.20 29.80 11.04
N ASP A 762 -10.43 29.25 11.02
CA ASP A 762 -10.69 27.85 11.36
C ASP A 762 -10.17 26.84 10.30
N GLY A 763 -9.92 27.29 9.07
CA GLY A 763 -9.26 26.53 8.00
C GLY A 763 -7.72 26.41 8.10
N ASP A 764 -7.07 27.14 9.03
CA ASP A 764 -5.59 27.30 9.09
C ASP A 764 -5.00 27.75 7.72
N TYR A 765 -3.70 27.53 7.51
CA TYR A 765 -3.00 27.76 6.25
C TYR A 765 -3.11 26.55 5.29
N GLN A 766 -4.32 26.01 5.07
CA GLN A 766 -4.60 25.00 4.04
C GLN A 766 -5.12 25.70 2.77
N ASP A 767 -4.41 25.55 1.64
CA ASP A 767 -4.84 26.14 0.38
C ASP A 767 -5.83 25.24 -0.37
N VAL A 768 -6.86 25.84 -0.96
CA VAL A 768 -7.92 25.14 -1.72
C VAL A 768 -7.73 25.21 -3.24
N ALA A 769 -6.96 26.18 -3.73
CA ALA A 769 -6.71 26.38 -5.15
C ALA A 769 -5.37 27.09 -5.37
N ARG A 770 -4.69 26.77 -6.48
CA ARG A 770 -3.45 27.42 -6.94
C ARG A 770 -3.60 27.98 -8.35
N SER A 771 -2.84 29.02 -8.67
CA SER A 771 -2.66 29.47 -10.06
C SER A 771 -1.63 28.60 -10.79
N ALA A 772 -1.57 28.73 -12.12
CA ALA A 772 -0.35 28.39 -12.85
C ALA A 772 0.85 29.20 -12.32
N MET A 773 2.06 28.64 -12.50
CA MET A 773 3.32 29.29 -12.15
C MET A 773 3.67 30.41 -13.14
N PHE A 774 4.37 31.44 -12.68
CA PHE A 774 4.85 32.54 -13.50
C PHE A 774 6.20 33.07 -13.03
N SER A 775 7.02 33.51 -13.98
CA SER A 775 8.38 33.96 -13.73
C SER A 775 8.43 35.47 -13.51
N ILE A 776 9.25 35.91 -12.55
CA ILE A 776 9.65 37.31 -12.39
C ILE A 776 11.16 37.39 -12.65
N GLY A 777 11.60 38.30 -13.51
CA GLY A 777 13.01 38.40 -13.89
C GLY A 777 13.24 39.15 -15.19
N SER A 778 14.25 38.76 -15.96
CA SER A 778 14.51 39.28 -17.32
C SER A 778 13.85 38.41 -18.40
N GLU A 779 13.35 39.05 -19.45
CA GLU A 779 12.54 38.41 -20.49
C GLU A 779 13.34 37.33 -21.26
N PRO A 780 12.76 36.14 -21.53
CA PRO A 780 13.40 35.14 -22.38
C PRO A 780 13.67 35.70 -23.77
N PRO A 781 14.91 35.67 -24.28
CA PRO A 781 15.23 36.27 -25.57
C PRO A 781 14.55 35.53 -26.72
N GLU A 782 14.01 36.28 -27.70
CA GLU A 782 13.36 35.71 -28.88
C GLU A 782 14.23 34.63 -29.57
N PRO A 783 13.63 33.52 -30.03
CA PRO A 783 14.36 32.40 -30.63
C PRO A 783 14.95 32.78 -31.99
N ARG A 784 16.19 33.29 -31.96
CA ARG A 784 16.99 33.52 -33.17
C ARG A 784 17.32 32.22 -33.87
N SER A 785 17.16 32.20 -35.18
CA SER A 785 17.59 31.09 -36.04
C SER A 785 19.11 30.94 -35.98
N PHE A 786 19.60 29.83 -35.42
CA PHE A 786 21.01 29.48 -35.43
C PHE A 786 21.24 28.21 -36.25
N THR A 787 22.17 28.30 -37.20
CA THR A 787 22.75 27.16 -37.91
C THR A 787 23.67 26.36 -36.98
N PRO A 788 23.72 25.03 -37.08
CA PRO A 788 24.61 24.22 -36.25
C PRO A 788 26.08 24.46 -36.63
N GLU A 789 26.87 24.93 -35.68
CA GLU A 789 28.34 24.88 -35.72
C GLU A 789 28.84 24.05 -34.53
N ASN A 790 30.02 23.43 -34.69
CA ASN A 790 30.37 22.17 -34.02
C ASN A 790 31.21 22.38 -32.75
N SER A 791 30.79 21.81 -31.60
CA SER A 791 31.61 21.74 -30.38
C SER A 791 31.46 20.41 -29.64
N SER A 792 32.43 19.54 -29.85
CA SER A 792 32.66 18.21 -29.25
C SER A 792 32.51 18.08 -27.73
N VAL A 793 31.96 16.95 -27.29
CA VAL A 793 32.32 16.26 -26.04
C VAL A 793 32.76 14.82 -26.39
N GLU A 794 33.68 14.24 -25.62
CA GLU A 794 34.30 12.94 -25.94
C GLU A 794 33.35 11.75 -25.71
N ASN A 795 32.69 11.27 -26.77
CA ASN A 795 32.02 9.98 -26.77
C ASN A 795 32.91 8.87 -27.38
N LYS A 796 32.75 7.62 -26.95
CA LYS A 796 33.56 6.50 -27.47
C LYS A 796 33.27 6.29 -28.96
N LEU A 797 34.31 6.12 -29.78
CA LEU A 797 34.18 5.88 -31.22
C LEU A 797 33.52 4.51 -31.50
N TYR A 798 32.20 4.51 -31.59
CA TYR A 798 31.44 3.56 -32.39
C TYR A 798 31.41 4.10 -33.84
N PRO A 799 31.79 3.30 -34.86
CA PRO A 799 31.81 3.79 -36.24
C PRO A 799 30.37 4.01 -36.75
N SER A 800 30.15 5.12 -37.47
CA SER A 800 28.84 5.42 -38.08
C SER A 800 28.45 4.42 -39.17
N THR A 801 29.42 3.72 -39.76
CA THR A 801 29.22 2.67 -40.78
C THR A 801 29.81 1.35 -40.28
N VAL A 802 29.03 0.26 -40.34
CA VAL A 802 29.41 -1.10 -39.97
C VAL A 802 29.31 -2.04 -41.18
N LEU A 803 30.25 -2.98 -41.31
CA LEU A 803 30.26 -4.01 -42.35
C LEU A 803 29.72 -5.34 -41.80
N VAL A 804 28.69 -5.89 -42.44
CA VAL A 804 28.13 -7.22 -42.12
C VAL A 804 28.44 -8.18 -43.28
N PRO A 805 29.33 -9.17 -43.08
CA PRO A 805 29.70 -10.12 -44.13
C PRO A 805 28.57 -11.10 -44.42
N ARG A 806 28.44 -11.54 -45.67
CA ARG A 806 27.39 -12.51 -46.06
C ARG A 806 27.85 -13.95 -45.83
N THR A 807 27.43 -14.55 -44.71
CA THR A 807 27.62 -15.97 -44.42
C THR A 807 26.46 -16.83 -44.93
N GLY A 808 26.74 -17.76 -45.84
CA GLY A 808 25.79 -18.80 -46.26
C GLY A 808 24.76 -18.39 -47.34
N GLU A 809 23.86 -19.33 -47.64
CA GLU A 809 22.90 -19.25 -48.75
C GLU A 809 21.56 -18.59 -48.38
N ASN A 810 21.29 -18.40 -47.09
CA ASN A 810 20.04 -17.81 -46.57
C ASN A 810 20.31 -16.37 -46.09
N PRO A 811 19.48 -15.36 -46.42
CA PRO A 811 19.62 -14.04 -45.81
C PRO A 811 19.33 -14.14 -44.30
N GLU A 812 20.34 -13.88 -43.49
CA GLU A 812 20.24 -14.02 -42.05
C GLU A 812 19.34 -12.92 -41.46
N GLN A 813 18.34 -13.32 -40.67
CA GLN A 813 17.46 -12.38 -39.98
C GLN A 813 18.20 -11.70 -38.83
N LEU A 814 18.84 -10.56 -39.12
CA LEU A 814 19.30 -9.67 -38.06
C LEU A 814 18.11 -9.03 -37.35
N MET A 815 18.23 -8.89 -36.05
CA MET A 815 17.29 -8.17 -35.21
C MET A 815 17.86 -6.81 -34.82
N VAL A 816 16.98 -5.82 -34.80
CA VAL A 816 17.20 -4.50 -34.20
C VAL A 816 16.59 -4.50 -32.81
N TYR A 817 17.36 -4.09 -31.81
CA TYR A 817 16.86 -3.64 -30.51
C TYR A 817 17.00 -2.12 -30.42
N ILE A 818 15.94 -1.45 -29.98
CA ILE A 818 15.92 -0.02 -29.65
C ILE A 818 15.46 0.11 -28.21
N TYR A 819 16.22 0.88 -27.43
CA TYR A 819 15.84 1.40 -26.12
C TYR A 819 15.85 2.92 -26.18
N ALA A 820 14.84 3.57 -25.59
CA ALA A 820 14.86 5.01 -25.32
C ALA A 820 14.12 5.35 -24.02
N ILE A 821 14.69 6.26 -23.23
CA ILE A 821 14.03 6.90 -22.08
C ILE A 821 14.27 8.42 -22.15
N ASN A 822 13.25 9.20 -21.80
CA ASN A 822 13.26 10.67 -21.81
C ASN A 822 13.64 11.31 -23.16
N TYR A 823 13.21 10.67 -24.25
CA TYR A 823 13.32 11.19 -25.62
C TYR A 823 11.96 11.20 -26.32
N LEU A 824 11.69 12.26 -27.08
CA LEU A 824 10.65 12.35 -28.11
C LEU A 824 11.32 12.17 -29.48
N GLY A 825 10.80 11.31 -30.36
CA GLY A 825 11.48 11.02 -31.63
C GLY A 825 10.92 9.87 -32.44
N ALA A 826 11.71 9.38 -33.40
CA ALA A 826 11.47 8.15 -34.15
C ALA A 826 12.79 7.60 -34.71
N VAL A 827 12.91 6.27 -34.73
CA VAL A 827 13.92 5.53 -35.50
C VAL A 827 13.31 5.13 -36.84
N LYS A 828 13.99 5.45 -37.94
CA LYS A 828 13.63 5.03 -39.30
C LYS A 828 14.71 4.11 -39.86
N PHE A 829 14.32 3.14 -40.67
CA PHE A 829 15.20 2.21 -41.37
C PHE A 829 14.90 2.26 -42.87
N ASN A 830 15.93 2.55 -43.68
CA ASN A 830 15.83 2.75 -45.13
C ASN A 830 14.73 3.77 -45.55
N GLY A 831 14.46 4.75 -44.69
CA GLY A 831 13.46 5.80 -44.87
C GLY A 831 12.06 5.48 -44.33
N SER A 832 11.72 4.20 -44.16
CA SER A 832 10.49 3.75 -43.48
C SER A 832 10.61 3.96 -41.97
N GLU A 833 9.52 4.35 -41.30
CA GLU A 833 9.53 4.43 -39.84
C GLU A 833 9.53 3.03 -39.23
N LEU A 834 10.52 2.75 -38.36
CA LEU A 834 10.68 1.46 -37.72
C LEU A 834 10.06 1.47 -36.31
N TYR A 835 10.27 2.56 -35.56
CA TYR A 835 9.74 2.69 -34.21
C TYR A 835 9.63 4.16 -33.74
N PRO A 836 8.42 4.66 -33.38
CA PRO A 836 8.24 5.97 -32.78
C PRO A 836 8.53 5.98 -31.28
N ILE A 837 9.13 7.06 -30.79
CA ILE A 837 9.48 7.30 -29.39
C ILE A 837 8.59 8.46 -28.91
N LYS A 838 7.56 8.18 -28.11
CA LYS A 838 6.43 9.13 -27.95
C LYS A 838 6.68 10.31 -27.00
N GLY A 839 7.79 10.34 -26.25
CA GLY A 839 8.16 11.48 -25.42
C GLY A 839 7.37 11.65 -24.11
N GLU A 840 6.88 10.55 -23.51
CA GLU A 840 6.37 10.55 -22.15
C GLU A 840 7.53 10.52 -21.14
N GLN A 841 7.43 11.31 -20.07
CA GLN A 841 8.51 11.44 -19.06
C GLN A 841 8.66 10.15 -18.24
N ASP A 842 9.91 9.75 -18.03
CA ASP A 842 10.36 8.54 -17.34
C ASP A 842 9.86 7.19 -17.89
N MET A 843 9.23 7.21 -19.08
CA MET A 843 8.76 6.02 -19.78
C MET A 843 9.85 5.42 -20.69
N ASN A 844 9.94 4.09 -20.71
CA ASN A 844 10.98 3.33 -21.40
C ASN A 844 10.46 2.66 -22.70
N TYR A 845 10.62 3.35 -23.82
CA TYR A 845 10.31 2.82 -25.14
C TYR A 845 11.30 1.71 -25.52
N ASN A 846 10.77 0.50 -25.75
CA ASN A 846 11.54 -0.69 -26.10
C ASN A 846 10.95 -1.34 -27.35
N TYR A 847 11.81 -1.68 -28.30
CA TYR A 847 11.45 -2.41 -29.52
C TYR A 847 12.50 -3.48 -29.81
N SER A 848 12.05 -4.69 -30.15
CA SER A 848 12.86 -5.73 -30.77
C SER A 848 12.14 -6.24 -32.02
N GLY A 849 12.81 -6.30 -33.16
CA GLY A 849 12.21 -6.80 -34.40
C GLY A 849 13.24 -7.15 -35.47
N THR A 850 12.86 -8.02 -36.40
CA THR A 850 13.68 -8.41 -37.56
C THR A 850 13.72 -7.29 -38.60
N ILE A 851 14.87 -7.08 -39.25
CA ILE A 851 15.01 -6.14 -40.38
C ILE A 851 15.38 -6.85 -41.68
N ASP A 852 14.70 -6.47 -42.77
CA ASP A 852 15.04 -6.93 -44.12
C ASP A 852 16.17 -6.07 -44.71
N LEU A 853 17.40 -6.59 -44.61
CA LEU A 853 18.59 -5.94 -45.17
C LEU A 853 18.60 -6.04 -46.70
N VAL A 854 18.72 -4.91 -47.40
CA VAL A 854 19.04 -4.89 -48.84
C VAL A 854 20.55 -5.05 -49.05
N PRO A 855 21.01 -5.70 -50.13
CA PRO A 855 22.44 -5.75 -50.45
C PRO A 855 23.03 -4.36 -50.68
N GLY A 856 24.15 -4.05 -50.02
CA GLY A 856 24.76 -2.72 -50.01
C GLY A 856 24.39 -1.91 -48.75
N SER A 857 24.26 -0.59 -48.90
CA SER A 857 23.99 0.34 -47.78
C SER A 857 22.56 0.22 -47.27
N ASN A 858 22.42 0.06 -45.96
CA ASN A 858 21.18 0.16 -45.21
C ASN A 858 21.35 1.27 -44.17
N ARG A 859 20.42 2.23 -44.08
CA ARG A 859 20.57 3.41 -43.21
C ARG A 859 19.52 3.46 -42.11
N PHE A 860 19.96 3.73 -40.89
CA PHE A 860 19.11 4.19 -39.80
C PHE A 860 19.15 5.72 -39.72
N ASP A 861 17.98 6.34 -39.69
CA ASP A 861 17.81 7.76 -39.37
C ASP A 861 17.12 7.86 -38.01
N VAL A 862 17.84 8.32 -36.99
CA VAL A 862 17.32 8.50 -35.63
C VAL A 862 17.09 9.98 -35.40
N ASN A 863 15.83 10.39 -35.39
CA ASN A 863 15.42 11.75 -35.02
C ASN A 863 14.95 11.74 -33.56
N TYR A 864 15.53 12.55 -32.69
CA TYR A 864 15.32 12.47 -31.24
C TYR A 864 15.53 13.83 -30.57
N LYS A 865 14.78 14.12 -29.50
CA LYS A 865 14.87 15.33 -28.68
C LYS A 865 14.67 14.98 -27.22
N ALA A 866 15.58 15.40 -26.35
CA ALA A 866 15.47 15.19 -24.91
C ALA A 866 14.22 15.88 -24.34
N LEU A 867 13.63 15.26 -23.33
CA LEU A 867 12.58 15.88 -22.51
C LEU A 867 13.21 16.81 -21.46
N PRO A 868 12.52 17.90 -21.06
CA PRO A 868 12.95 18.73 -19.95
C PRO A 868 12.94 17.96 -18.63
N ASP A 869 13.65 18.49 -17.62
CA ASP A 869 13.62 18.04 -16.21
C ASP A 869 13.79 16.53 -15.99
N SER A 870 14.53 15.88 -16.89
CA SER A 870 14.72 14.43 -16.93
C SER A 870 16.02 14.03 -16.21
N TRP A 871 15.94 13.07 -15.28
CA TRP A 871 17.09 12.63 -14.46
C TRP A 871 18.09 11.75 -15.22
N MET A 872 17.69 11.21 -16.37
CA MET A 872 18.53 10.47 -17.31
C MET A 872 17.89 10.51 -18.69
N ASN A 873 18.66 10.89 -19.70
CA ASN A 873 18.33 10.71 -21.11
C ASN A 873 19.21 9.58 -21.65
N LYS A 874 18.62 8.59 -22.33
CA LYS A 874 19.39 7.51 -22.96
C LYS A 874 18.63 6.88 -24.11
N LEU A 875 19.26 6.83 -25.28
CA LEU A 875 18.83 6.06 -26.45
C LEU A 875 19.95 5.07 -26.83
N GLU A 876 19.59 3.82 -27.11
CA GLU A 876 20.52 2.76 -27.51
C GLU A 876 19.92 1.95 -28.66
N LEU A 877 20.69 1.81 -29.75
CA LEU A 877 20.34 1.08 -30.97
C LEU A 877 21.35 -0.04 -31.18
N LYS A 878 20.90 -1.30 -31.15
CA LYS A 878 21.73 -2.50 -31.27
C LYS A 878 21.25 -3.36 -32.44
N VAL A 879 22.16 -3.82 -33.29
CA VAL A 879 21.86 -4.75 -34.39
C VAL A 879 22.64 -6.04 -34.20
N TYR A 880 21.94 -7.16 -34.14
CA TYR A 880 22.46 -8.42 -33.65
C TYR A 880 21.78 -9.64 -34.27
N ARG A 881 22.43 -10.79 -34.15
CA ARG A 881 21.87 -12.13 -34.44
C ARG A 881 21.72 -12.87 -33.12
N HIS A 882 20.61 -13.60 -32.97
CA HIS A 882 20.37 -14.45 -31.82
C HIS A 882 20.15 -15.89 -32.29
N ASP A 883 20.90 -16.83 -31.72
CA ASP A 883 20.70 -18.25 -31.96
C ASP A 883 19.73 -18.81 -30.90
N TRP A 884 18.54 -19.18 -31.35
CA TRP A 884 17.47 -19.70 -30.49
C TRP A 884 17.69 -21.14 -30.01
N GLU A 885 18.68 -21.88 -30.55
CA GLU A 885 19.03 -23.22 -30.06
C GLU A 885 20.11 -23.20 -28.98
N SER A 886 21.12 -22.33 -29.09
CA SER A 886 22.18 -22.16 -28.07
C SER A 886 21.85 -21.12 -27.01
N GLY A 887 21.09 -20.08 -27.37
CA GLY A 887 20.89 -18.88 -26.57
C GLY A 887 21.98 -17.81 -26.74
N ASP A 888 22.97 -18.02 -27.61
CA ASP A 888 24.05 -17.05 -27.84
C ASP A 888 23.56 -15.81 -28.63
N GLU A 889 24.22 -14.67 -28.40
CA GLU A 889 23.95 -13.40 -29.06
C GLU A 889 25.23 -12.85 -29.71
N GLU A 890 25.17 -12.53 -31.01
CA GLU A 890 26.27 -11.92 -31.76
C GLU A 890 25.86 -10.51 -32.19
N VAL A 891 26.52 -9.50 -31.61
CA VAL A 891 26.25 -8.08 -31.89
C VAL A 891 27.16 -7.61 -33.03
N PHE A 892 26.55 -7.10 -34.10
CA PHE A 892 27.26 -6.53 -35.25
C PHE A 892 27.47 -5.02 -35.08
N ALA A 893 26.46 -4.32 -34.57
CA ALA A 893 26.49 -2.89 -34.35
C ALA A 893 25.81 -2.51 -33.02
N GLU A 894 26.34 -1.50 -32.35
CA GLU A 894 25.76 -0.89 -31.16
C GLU A 894 26.08 0.61 -31.18
N TRP A 895 25.08 1.46 -31.00
CA TRP A 895 25.22 2.91 -30.92
C TRP A 895 24.41 3.44 -29.73
N ARG A 896 24.92 4.49 -29.07
CA ARG A 896 24.30 5.09 -27.87
C ARG A 896 24.33 6.61 -27.97
N LEU A 897 23.28 7.23 -27.45
CA LEU A 897 23.04 8.68 -27.48
C LEU A 897 22.48 9.13 -26.12
N ASP A 898 23.05 10.21 -25.60
CA ASP A 898 22.81 10.78 -24.27
C ASP A 898 22.79 12.33 -24.27
N ASP A 899 22.75 12.96 -25.45
CA ASP A 899 22.71 14.41 -25.65
C ASP A 899 21.28 15.00 -25.72
N GLU A 900 21.18 16.32 -25.92
CA GLU A 900 19.92 17.08 -25.93
C GLU A 900 19.00 16.78 -27.13
N GLY A 901 19.52 16.16 -28.19
CA GLY A 901 18.77 15.76 -29.37
C GLY A 901 19.32 16.25 -30.70
N GLY A 902 18.91 15.56 -31.77
CA GLY A 902 19.22 15.92 -33.15
C GLY A 902 18.76 14.85 -34.15
N LEU A 903 19.48 14.78 -35.27
CA LEU A 903 19.38 13.72 -36.25
C LEU A 903 20.70 12.94 -36.28
N ALA A 904 20.70 11.73 -35.72
CA ALA A 904 21.82 10.80 -35.85
C ALA A 904 21.57 9.86 -37.04
N GLN A 905 22.62 9.56 -37.81
CA GLN A 905 22.54 8.68 -38.97
C GLN A 905 23.59 7.57 -38.83
N TYR A 906 23.15 6.33 -39.02
CA TYR A 906 24.00 5.13 -38.94
C TYR A 906 23.79 4.25 -40.16
N GLU A 907 24.82 3.51 -40.56
CA GLU A 907 24.84 2.73 -41.79
C GLU A 907 25.33 1.30 -41.53
N ILE A 908 24.66 0.33 -42.15
CA ILE A 908 25.08 -1.07 -42.24
C ILE A 908 25.26 -1.43 -43.72
N ILE A 909 26.50 -1.73 -44.10
CA ILE A 909 26.83 -2.28 -45.41
C ILE A 909 26.71 -3.80 -45.33
N PHE A 910 25.70 -4.35 -46.00
CA PHE A 910 25.38 -5.78 -45.98
C PHE A 910 25.80 -6.46 -47.30
N GLY A 911 26.70 -7.44 -47.19
CA GLY A 911 27.30 -8.12 -48.33
C GLY A 911 28.70 -7.59 -48.70
N ASN A 912 29.36 -8.29 -49.63
CA ASN A 912 30.70 -7.97 -50.15
C ASN A 912 30.67 -6.87 -51.21
#